data_AF-A0A849RHL0-F1
#
_entry.id   AF-A0A849RHL0-F1
#
_cell.length_a   1.000
_cell.length_b   1.000
_cell.length_c   1.000
_cell.angle_alpha   90.00
_cell.angle_beta   90.00
_cell.angle_gamma   90.00
#
_symmetry.space_group_name_H-M   'P 1'
#
loop_
_entity.id
_entity.type
_entity.pdbx_description
1 polymer ?
#
loop_
_entity_poly.entity_id
_entity_poly.type
_entity_poly.pdbx_seq_one_letter_code
_entity_poly.pdbx_strand_id
1 'polypeptide(L)'
;MYKTIYIPVDNSDHSNTAVDVGVEFAKTFGSKIVGSHVYAAKMHDKRFKQMEAGLPEEYHDEKELDRQRQIHDSLITRGLQIITDSYLDYVDKKCNESNLPIERKSLEGRNWKVLVEDINTNAYDLVIMGALGVGAVKDSVIGSNTERVIRRIRNSDMFIIKNTEPMNNGKIVVAVDGSPYSFGGLMTGLALGKAFNRPVEAIAAFDPYFHYAAFHSISGVLNEEAGKVFRFKEQEKLHEEIIDSGLAKIYQSHLDISREIAQAEKTDVKTTLLDGKAFEKIIQYVRKDVPWLLIVGRIGVHSDEDMDIGSNTENLLRSAPCNVLVSNRKYVPPIDTQAEYTIAWTEESLRRMEKIPIFARGVAKTAIHRYAIEKGHTIISNTVIDAAVGHILPKGAMDAMRALGGNLEAAGIDRDKMQADDSVAKDLMGNTLSGMMTGIVEEKPKNSVGTQAYLDRMSQNYFVCDGCGYIGKGDTPVKCPVCSADGDKFKLVDKQIFEAAAKAEGELETDLAYDDVPMQWTKDAKEAIRAVPAGFQRRRAKARIEKSARKLGMTTITLEYAAPTIKEAADEDYQPIFANKGTGTAPAAEVKLATTTTNGTNGTNGEHANGNGAAKPEETSPFTWSADAQARLERAPEGFMRDCTKALIEKHAEKIGATLITAEVANEGIEQAKGYMADAMKTGNLKDMIANLTGSKSGAN
;
A
#
# COMPACT_ATOMS: atom_id res chain seq x y z
N MET A 1 7.81 -9.37 17.30
CA MET A 1 6.58 -9.43 16.48
C MET A 1 5.72 -10.58 16.97
N TYR A 2 6.12 -11.82 16.69
CA TYR A 2 5.52 -13.02 17.30
C TYR A 2 6.24 -13.35 18.60
N LYS A 3 5.51 -13.56 19.71
CA LYS A 3 6.08 -13.95 21.00
C LYS A 3 5.97 -15.46 21.22
N THR A 4 4.91 -16.06 20.70
CA THR A 4 4.61 -17.49 20.81
C THR A 4 4.36 -18.09 19.45
N ILE A 5 5.12 -19.13 19.11
CA ILE A 5 5.05 -19.85 17.83
C ILE A 5 4.61 -21.28 18.12
N TYR A 6 3.46 -21.67 17.60
CA TYR A 6 2.89 -23.00 17.76
C TYR A 6 3.16 -23.86 16.53
N ILE A 7 3.71 -25.06 16.73
CA ILE A 7 4.15 -25.95 15.64
C ILE A 7 3.58 -27.36 15.89
N PRO A 8 2.47 -27.73 15.24
CA PRO A 8 2.00 -29.10 15.24
C PRO A 8 2.90 -29.97 14.35
N VAL A 9 3.40 -31.07 14.89
CA VAL A 9 4.33 -31.99 14.21
C VAL A 9 3.69 -33.35 13.96
N ASP A 10 4.05 -34.00 12.86
CA ASP A 10 3.64 -35.38 12.55
C ASP A 10 4.75 -36.22 11.91
N ASN A 11 6.00 -35.71 11.92
CA ASN A 11 7.18 -36.30 11.30
C ASN A 11 7.13 -36.41 9.76
N SER A 12 6.19 -35.71 9.11
CA SER A 12 6.28 -35.46 7.66
C SER A 12 7.36 -34.44 7.34
N ASP A 13 7.87 -34.47 6.11
CA ASP A 13 8.87 -33.50 5.62
C ASP A 13 8.39 -32.06 5.81
N HIS A 14 7.12 -31.76 5.48
CA HIS A 14 6.55 -30.43 5.68
C HIS A 14 6.49 -30.02 7.16
N SER A 15 6.17 -30.95 8.07
CA SER A 15 6.15 -30.66 9.50
C SER A 15 7.55 -30.45 10.06
N ASN A 16 8.54 -31.20 9.56
CA ASN A 16 9.93 -31.06 9.97
C ASN A 16 10.52 -29.73 9.47
N THR A 17 10.22 -29.34 8.23
CA THR A 17 10.55 -28.01 7.71
C THR A 17 9.84 -26.90 8.51
N ALA A 18 8.60 -27.12 8.97
CA ALA A 18 7.91 -26.16 9.85
C ALA A 18 8.63 -25.94 11.18
N VAL A 19 9.23 -27.00 11.76
CA VAL A 19 10.09 -26.88 12.95
C VAL A 19 11.32 -26.03 12.64
N ASP A 20 12.01 -26.30 11.53
CA ASP A 20 13.21 -25.55 11.15
C ASP A 20 12.92 -24.06 10.93
N VAL A 21 11.86 -23.74 10.19
CA VAL A 21 11.40 -22.35 9.98
C VAL A 21 10.97 -21.71 11.30
N GLY A 22 10.26 -22.45 12.16
CA GLY A 22 9.84 -21.95 13.46
C GLY A 22 11.01 -21.62 14.39
N VAL A 23 12.07 -22.44 14.37
CA VAL A 23 13.32 -22.16 15.09
C VAL A 23 14.01 -20.91 14.54
N GLU A 24 14.06 -20.74 13.22
CA GLU A 24 14.62 -19.52 12.61
C GLU A 24 13.85 -18.25 13.02
N PHE A 25 12.52 -18.32 13.00
CA PHE A 25 11.64 -17.25 13.45
C PHE A 25 11.82 -16.95 14.94
N ALA A 26 11.86 -17.99 15.77
CA ALA A 26 12.03 -17.84 17.21
C ALA A 26 13.39 -17.23 17.57
N LYS A 27 14.48 -17.61 16.87
CA LYS A 27 15.80 -16.96 17.03
C LYS A 27 15.74 -15.48 16.71
N THR A 28 15.09 -15.13 15.60
CA THR A 28 15.04 -13.77 15.10
C THR A 28 14.20 -12.85 15.98
N PHE A 29 13.09 -13.36 16.52
CA PHE A 29 12.14 -12.58 17.30
C PHE A 29 12.22 -12.78 18.83
N GLY A 30 13.06 -13.70 19.31
CA GLY A 30 13.12 -14.08 20.71
C GLY A 30 11.85 -14.77 21.20
N SER A 31 11.22 -15.56 20.33
CA SER A 31 9.92 -16.21 20.60
C SER A 31 10.08 -17.51 21.39
N LYS A 32 9.02 -17.89 22.11
CA LYS A 32 8.83 -19.23 22.65
C LYS A 32 8.19 -20.15 21.61
N ILE A 33 8.70 -21.37 21.50
CA ILE A 33 8.13 -22.42 20.66
C ILE A 33 7.22 -23.31 21.51
N VAL A 34 6.06 -23.65 20.97
CA VAL A 34 5.15 -24.66 21.51
C VAL A 34 5.05 -25.77 20.48
N GLY A 35 5.73 -26.89 20.73
CA GLY A 35 5.65 -28.09 19.90
C GLY A 35 4.46 -28.93 20.33
N SER A 36 3.61 -29.33 19.40
CA SER A 36 2.45 -30.17 19.71
C SER A 36 2.31 -31.37 18.79
N HIS A 37 1.74 -32.45 19.30
CA HIS A 37 1.31 -33.58 18.49
C HIS A 37 -0.01 -34.12 19.03
N VAL A 38 -0.90 -34.51 18.12
CA VAL A 38 -2.20 -35.10 18.45
C VAL A 38 -2.25 -36.55 18.04
N TYR A 39 -2.45 -37.44 19.01
CA TYR A 39 -2.66 -38.87 18.81
C TYR A 39 -4.11 -39.27 19.13
N ALA A 40 -4.54 -40.42 18.61
CA ALA A 40 -5.95 -40.80 18.57
C ALA A 40 -6.24 -42.16 19.24
N ALA A 41 -5.71 -42.40 20.44
CA ALA A 41 -5.80 -43.69 21.12
C ALA A 41 -7.25 -44.18 21.32
N LYS A 42 -8.13 -43.36 21.92
CA LYS A 42 -9.57 -43.68 22.07
C LYS A 42 -10.30 -44.00 20.76
N MET A 43 -9.96 -43.33 19.66
CA MET A 43 -10.60 -43.61 18.37
C MET A 43 -10.12 -44.94 17.80
N HIS A 44 -8.84 -45.27 17.99
CA HIS A 44 -8.28 -46.56 17.60
C HIS A 44 -8.92 -47.71 18.39
N ASP A 45 -9.01 -47.57 19.71
CA ASP A 45 -9.67 -48.55 20.59
C ASP A 45 -11.14 -48.79 20.18
N LYS A 46 -11.88 -47.72 19.89
CA LYS A 46 -13.26 -47.85 19.38
C LYS A 46 -13.31 -48.64 18.08
N ARG A 47 -12.36 -48.45 17.16
CA ARG A 47 -12.35 -49.15 15.88
C ARG A 47 -11.95 -50.61 16.03
N PHE A 48 -11.02 -50.90 16.93
CA PHE A 48 -10.66 -52.26 17.32
C PHE A 48 -11.88 -53.04 17.82
N LYS A 49 -12.65 -52.47 18.75
CA LYS A 49 -13.89 -53.08 19.27
C LYS A 49 -14.94 -53.34 18.18
N GLN A 50 -15.01 -52.49 17.15
CA GLN A 50 -15.92 -52.68 16.02
C GLN A 50 -15.48 -53.80 15.06
N MET A 51 -14.21 -54.18 15.07
CA MET A 51 -13.65 -55.24 14.24
C MET A 51 -13.82 -56.63 14.86
N GLU A 52 -14.16 -56.72 16.14
CA GLU A 52 -14.26 -57.98 16.89
C GLU A 52 -15.19 -58.99 16.23
N ALA A 53 -16.29 -58.54 15.61
CA ALA A 53 -17.23 -59.41 14.90
C ALA A 53 -16.68 -60.03 13.60
N GLY A 54 -15.57 -59.49 13.07
CA GLY A 54 -14.89 -59.99 11.87
C GLY A 54 -13.66 -60.82 12.18
N LEU A 55 -13.38 -61.11 13.46
CA LEU A 55 -12.24 -61.95 13.84
C LEU A 55 -12.53 -63.42 13.51
N PRO A 56 -11.49 -64.24 13.29
CA PRO A 56 -11.65 -65.69 13.21
C PRO A 56 -12.35 -66.26 14.46
N GLU A 57 -13.12 -67.34 14.28
CA GLU A 57 -14.00 -67.90 15.32
C GLU A 57 -13.24 -68.34 16.60
N GLU A 58 -11.96 -68.69 16.46
CA GLU A 58 -11.05 -69.00 17.59
C GLU A 58 -10.82 -67.82 18.56
N TYR A 59 -11.12 -66.59 18.13
CA TYR A 59 -10.99 -65.38 18.92
C TYR A 59 -12.33 -64.82 19.43
N HIS A 60 -13.46 -65.50 19.18
CA HIS A 60 -14.79 -65.08 19.66
C HIS A 60 -15.11 -65.54 21.09
N ASP A 61 -14.20 -66.27 21.74
CA ASP A 61 -14.33 -66.59 23.16
C ASP A 61 -14.28 -65.30 24.01
N GLU A 62 -15.22 -65.17 24.95
CA GLU A 62 -15.40 -63.98 25.77
C GLU A 62 -14.13 -63.59 26.55
N LYS A 63 -13.41 -64.58 27.10
CA LYS A 63 -12.19 -64.32 27.87
C LYS A 63 -11.04 -63.87 26.97
N GLU A 64 -10.96 -64.43 25.77
CA GLU A 64 -9.94 -64.04 24.81
C GLU A 64 -10.20 -62.64 24.22
N LEU A 65 -11.46 -62.28 23.95
CA LEU A 65 -11.84 -60.91 23.56
C LEU A 65 -11.46 -59.89 24.63
N ASP A 66 -11.81 -60.16 25.90
CA ASP A 66 -11.46 -59.26 27.01
C ASP A 66 -9.96 -59.12 27.21
N ARG A 67 -9.22 -60.23 27.09
CA ARG A 67 -7.76 -60.22 27.12
C ARG A 67 -7.19 -59.40 25.97
N GLN A 68 -7.69 -59.57 24.75
CA GLN A 68 -7.25 -58.81 23.59
C GLN A 68 -7.52 -57.32 23.73
N ARG A 69 -8.69 -56.92 24.25
CA ARG A 69 -9.02 -55.51 24.53
C ARG A 69 -8.01 -54.90 25.50
N GLN A 70 -7.69 -55.58 26.61
CA GLN A 70 -6.72 -55.08 27.60
C GLN A 70 -5.31 -54.98 27.03
N ILE A 71 -4.85 -56.00 26.30
CA ILE A 71 -3.53 -56.00 25.66
C ILE A 71 -3.44 -54.89 24.61
N HIS A 72 -4.44 -54.78 23.75
CA HIS A 72 -4.47 -53.79 22.69
C HIS A 72 -4.53 -52.36 23.25
N ASP A 73 -5.41 -52.09 24.21
CA ASP A 73 -5.54 -50.76 24.82
C ASP A 73 -4.21 -50.30 25.47
N SER A 74 -3.57 -51.20 26.22
CA SER A 74 -2.27 -50.89 26.84
C SER A 74 -1.15 -50.70 25.81
N LEU A 75 -1.03 -51.59 24.82
CA LEU A 75 0.03 -51.52 23.80
C LEU A 75 -0.12 -50.32 22.87
N ILE A 76 -1.34 -50.05 22.38
CA ILE A 76 -1.58 -48.95 21.45
C ILE A 76 -1.52 -47.61 22.16
N THR A 77 -2.15 -47.46 23.33
CA THR A 77 -2.10 -46.19 24.07
C THR A 77 -0.66 -45.85 24.43
N ARG A 78 0.10 -46.82 24.96
CA ARG A 78 1.52 -46.59 25.28
C ARG A 78 2.36 -46.37 24.03
N GLY A 79 2.12 -47.13 22.97
CA GLY A 79 2.83 -47.01 21.69
C GLY A 79 2.62 -45.63 21.05
N LEU A 80 1.39 -45.15 20.97
CA LEU A 80 1.06 -43.82 20.43
C LEU A 80 1.65 -42.69 21.29
N GLN A 81 1.69 -42.84 22.61
CA GLN A 81 2.37 -41.89 23.49
C GLN A 81 3.88 -41.86 23.23
N ILE A 82 4.54 -43.01 23.08
CA ILE A 82 5.97 -43.08 22.76
C ILE A 82 6.28 -42.44 21.40
N ILE A 83 5.43 -42.67 20.39
CA ILE A 83 5.56 -42.02 19.07
C ILE A 83 5.41 -40.50 19.22
N THR A 84 4.41 -40.06 19.97
CA THR A 84 4.18 -38.64 20.29
C THR A 84 5.41 -38.00 20.92
N ASP A 85 5.97 -38.66 21.95
CA ASP A 85 7.17 -38.19 22.63
C ASP A 85 8.35 -38.13 21.68
N SER A 86 8.53 -39.14 20.83
CA SER A 86 9.60 -39.18 19.83
C SER A 86 9.53 -38.03 18.82
N TYR A 87 8.33 -37.66 18.38
CA TYR A 87 8.15 -36.52 17.47
C TYR A 87 8.45 -35.19 18.16
N LEU A 88 8.07 -35.05 19.43
CA LEU A 88 8.34 -33.86 20.21
C LEU A 88 9.82 -33.76 20.63
N ASP A 89 10.51 -34.88 20.81
CA ASP A 89 11.96 -34.94 21.08
C ASP A 89 12.77 -34.30 19.94
N TYR A 90 12.31 -34.43 18.69
CA TYR A 90 12.92 -33.75 17.55
C TYR A 90 12.83 -32.22 17.69
N VAL A 91 11.67 -31.71 18.11
CA VAL A 91 11.46 -30.26 18.34
C VAL A 91 12.33 -29.78 19.50
N ASP A 92 12.35 -30.52 20.61
CA ASP A 92 13.20 -30.26 21.77
C ASP A 92 14.67 -30.18 21.38
N LYS A 93 15.16 -31.16 20.62
CA LYS A 93 16.54 -31.17 20.15
C LYS A 93 16.88 -29.89 19.39
N LYS A 94 16.04 -29.49 18.42
CA LYS A 94 16.25 -28.29 17.60
C LYS A 94 16.19 -26.99 18.42
N CYS A 95 15.29 -26.91 19.38
CA CYS A 95 15.17 -25.77 20.29
C CYS A 95 16.35 -25.68 21.26
N ASN A 96 16.79 -26.81 21.83
CA ASN A 96 17.91 -26.89 22.76
C ASN A 96 19.24 -26.56 22.07
N GLU A 97 19.49 -27.08 20.87
CA GLU A 97 20.64 -26.71 20.02
C GLU A 97 20.68 -25.19 19.74
N SER A 98 19.53 -24.54 19.80
CA SER A 98 19.34 -23.12 19.53
C SER A 98 19.15 -22.25 20.78
N ASN A 99 19.20 -22.86 21.97
CA ASN A 99 18.93 -22.23 23.26
C ASN A 99 17.60 -21.43 23.32
N LEU A 100 16.53 -22.02 22.76
CA LEU A 100 15.20 -21.41 22.69
C LEU A 100 14.26 -21.99 23.76
N PRO A 101 13.36 -21.16 24.34
CA PRO A 101 12.35 -21.66 25.26
C PRO A 101 11.32 -22.52 24.51
N ILE A 102 11.10 -23.74 24.99
CA ILE A 102 10.16 -24.72 24.43
C ILE A 102 9.12 -25.16 25.45
N GLU A 103 7.89 -25.35 24.99
CA GLU A 103 6.83 -26.08 25.68
C GLU A 103 6.34 -27.23 24.79
N ARG A 104 6.14 -28.40 25.41
CA ARG A 104 5.64 -29.60 24.75
C ARG A 104 4.17 -29.81 25.07
N LYS A 105 3.37 -30.14 24.05
CA LYS A 105 1.96 -30.52 24.20
C LYS A 105 1.66 -31.85 23.53
N SER A 106 1.43 -32.86 24.36
CA SER A 106 0.90 -34.17 23.94
C SER A 106 -0.62 -34.16 24.10
N LEU A 107 -1.34 -34.26 22.99
CA LEU A 107 -2.79 -34.07 22.94
C LEU A 107 -3.48 -35.35 22.47
N GLU A 108 -4.56 -35.75 23.13
CA GLU A 108 -5.36 -36.91 22.71
C GLU A 108 -6.68 -36.47 22.07
N GLY A 109 -6.98 -36.99 20.88
CA GLY A 109 -8.31 -36.90 20.28
C GLY A 109 -8.28 -36.88 18.76
N ARG A 110 -9.28 -36.22 18.16
CA ARG A 110 -9.33 -36.02 16.71
C ARG A 110 -8.43 -34.85 16.34
N ASN A 111 -7.37 -35.12 15.57
CA ASN A 111 -6.27 -34.20 15.26
C ASN A 111 -6.71 -32.75 15.03
N TRP A 112 -7.41 -32.47 13.93
CA TRP A 112 -7.82 -31.09 13.62
C TRP A 112 -8.69 -30.44 14.71
N LYS A 113 -9.53 -31.20 15.42
CA LYS A 113 -10.47 -30.64 16.40
C LYS A 113 -9.71 -30.17 17.64
N VAL A 114 -8.82 -31.02 18.16
CA VAL A 114 -8.03 -30.70 19.36
C VAL A 114 -6.99 -29.62 19.04
N LEU A 115 -6.40 -29.62 17.85
CA LEU A 115 -5.54 -28.52 17.40
C LEU A 115 -6.29 -27.19 17.38
N VAL A 116 -7.49 -27.14 16.79
CA VAL A 116 -8.30 -25.91 16.74
C VAL A 116 -8.68 -25.44 18.13
N GLU A 117 -9.07 -26.35 19.01
CA GLU A 117 -9.42 -26.05 20.40
C GLU A 117 -8.23 -25.47 21.17
N ASP A 118 -7.07 -26.10 21.07
CA ASP A 118 -5.84 -25.65 21.74
C ASP A 118 -5.37 -24.29 21.21
N ILE A 119 -5.33 -24.10 19.89
CA ILE A 119 -4.90 -22.83 19.27
C ILE A 119 -5.85 -21.69 19.64
N ASN A 120 -7.17 -21.90 19.51
CA ASN A 120 -8.14 -20.85 19.81
C ASN A 120 -8.16 -20.51 21.32
N THR A 121 -7.98 -21.50 22.19
CA THR A 121 -7.98 -21.29 23.66
C THR A 121 -6.75 -20.52 24.12
N ASN A 122 -5.57 -20.84 23.57
CA ASN A 122 -4.31 -20.26 24.04
C ASN A 122 -3.88 -19.00 23.26
N ALA A 123 -4.52 -18.72 22.12
CA ALA A 123 -4.30 -17.52 21.30
C ALA A 123 -2.83 -17.25 20.98
N TYR A 124 -2.16 -18.26 20.41
CA TYR A 124 -0.79 -18.13 19.92
C TYR A 124 -0.66 -17.03 18.86
N ASP A 125 0.48 -16.35 18.78
CA ASP A 125 0.62 -15.27 17.80
C ASP A 125 0.77 -15.81 16.36
N LEU A 126 1.50 -16.93 16.21
CA LEU A 126 1.77 -17.58 14.93
C LEU A 126 1.64 -19.11 15.05
N VAL A 127 0.95 -19.73 14.10
CA VAL A 127 0.92 -21.18 13.93
C VAL A 127 1.66 -21.53 12.63
N ILE A 128 2.71 -22.34 12.72
CA ILE A 128 3.46 -22.83 11.54
C ILE A 128 3.12 -24.30 11.34
N MET A 129 2.49 -24.64 10.22
CA MET A 129 1.99 -25.98 9.96
C MET A 129 2.40 -26.47 8.58
N GLY A 130 2.72 -27.76 8.46
CA GLY A 130 2.96 -28.39 7.17
C GLY A 130 1.73 -28.37 6.26
N ALA A 131 1.94 -28.17 4.96
CA ALA A 131 0.85 -28.26 3.97
C ALA A 131 0.32 -29.68 3.84
N LEU A 132 1.20 -30.68 3.89
CA LEU A 132 0.89 -32.10 3.80
C LEU A 132 1.44 -32.84 5.03
N GLY A 133 0.81 -33.96 5.37
CA GLY A 133 1.24 -34.84 6.47
C GLY A 133 1.70 -36.19 5.96
N VAL A 134 2.04 -37.11 6.87
CA VAL A 134 2.61 -38.44 6.54
C VAL A 134 1.73 -39.33 5.65
N GLY A 135 0.43 -39.07 5.61
CA GLY A 135 -0.55 -39.80 4.77
C GLY A 135 -0.76 -39.22 3.37
N ALA A 136 0.09 -38.30 2.91
CA ALA A 136 -0.06 -37.66 1.61
C ALA A 136 0.16 -38.65 0.44
N VAL A 137 -0.70 -38.57 -0.56
CA VAL A 137 -0.59 -39.28 -1.85
C VAL A 137 -0.25 -38.31 -2.99
N LYS A 138 0.12 -38.83 -4.16
CA LYS A 138 0.61 -38.05 -5.32
C LYS A 138 -0.24 -36.83 -5.69
N ASP A 139 -1.56 -36.94 -5.65
CA ASP A 139 -2.48 -35.86 -6.04
C ASP A 139 -2.92 -34.97 -4.85
N SER A 140 -2.25 -35.10 -3.70
CA SER A 140 -2.58 -34.29 -2.52
C SER A 140 -2.13 -32.84 -2.71
N VAL A 141 -3.08 -31.93 -2.70
CA VAL A 141 -2.80 -30.49 -2.81
C VAL A 141 -2.61 -29.84 -1.44
N ILE A 142 -3.44 -30.21 -0.48
CA ILE A 142 -3.36 -29.75 0.92
C ILE A 142 -3.90 -30.84 1.86
N GLY A 143 -3.29 -30.95 3.04
CA GLY A 143 -3.62 -31.93 4.05
C GLY A 143 -4.96 -31.64 4.69
N SER A 144 -5.74 -32.69 4.94
CA SER A 144 -7.09 -32.54 5.49
C SER A 144 -7.14 -31.99 6.93
N ASN A 145 -6.05 -32.12 7.70
CA ASN A 145 -5.91 -31.46 9.00
C ASN A 145 -5.63 -29.97 8.81
N THR A 146 -4.64 -29.62 7.98
CA THR A 146 -4.27 -28.23 7.66
C THR A 146 -5.46 -27.43 7.16
N GLU A 147 -6.24 -27.99 6.23
CA GLU A 147 -7.43 -27.34 5.69
C GLU A 147 -8.52 -27.11 6.74
N ARG A 148 -8.75 -28.07 7.64
CA ARG A 148 -9.77 -27.93 8.69
C ARG A 148 -9.35 -26.96 9.78
N VAL A 149 -8.06 -26.93 10.11
CA VAL A 149 -7.47 -26.00 11.08
C VAL A 149 -7.55 -24.58 10.56
N ILE A 150 -7.03 -24.30 9.35
CA ILE A 150 -6.96 -22.93 8.83
C ILE A 150 -8.34 -22.27 8.70
N ARG A 151 -9.37 -23.04 8.34
CA ARG A 151 -10.77 -22.58 8.27
C ARG A 151 -11.36 -22.21 9.64
N ARG A 152 -10.74 -22.59 10.76
CA ARG A 152 -11.32 -22.44 12.12
C ARG A 152 -10.47 -21.63 13.09
N ILE A 153 -9.26 -21.26 12.70
CA ILE A 153 -8.43 -20.33 13.47
C ILE A 153 -8.79 -18.89 13.11
N ARG A 154 -8.93 -18.03 14.13
CA ARG A 154 -9.31 -16.61 13.98
C ARG A 154 -8.37 -15.65 14.69
N ASN A 155 -7.61 -16.14 15.66
CA ASN A 155 -6.80 -15.35 16.58
C ASN A 155 -5.29 -15.49 16.35
N SER A 156 -4.86 -16.38 15.46
CA SER A 156 -3.44 -16.61 15.15
C SER A 156 -3.18 -16.46 13.66
N ASP A 157 -2.05 -15.86 13.27
CA ASP A 157 -1.59 -15.95 11.88
C ASP A 157 -1.22 -17.41 11.55
N MET A 158 -1.50 -17.85 10.32
CA MET A 158 -1.28 -19.23 9.88
C MET A 158 -0.24 -19.28 8.77
N PHE A 159 0.95 -19.79 9.06
CA PHE A 159 2.02 -19.99 8.08
C PHE A 159 2.07 -21.45 7.65
N ILE A 160 1.68 -21.70 6.39
CA ILE A 160 1.63 -23.02 5.80
C ILE A 160 2.90 -23.29 4.98
N ILE A 161 3.64 -24.33 5.37
CA ILE A 161 4.86 -24.78 4.71
C ILE A 161 4.51 -25.69 3.55
N LYS A 162 4.61 -25.16 2.33
CA LYS A 162 4.36 -25.87 1.08
C LYS A 162 5.64 -26.36 0.41
N ASN A 163 6.76 -25.67 0.60
CA ASN A 163 8.05 -26.08 0.06
C ASN A 163 8.95 -26.62 1.18
N THR A 164 9.44 -27.84 1.02
CA THR A 164 10.36 -28.51 1.95
C THR A 164 11.82 -28.19 1.65
N GLU A 165 12.11 -27.72 0.44
CA GLU A 165 13.45 -27.32 0.03
C GLU A 165 13.86 -25.99 0.69
N PRO A 166 15.11 -25.86 1.18
CA PRO A 166 15.61 -24.61 1.74
C PRO A 166 15.58 -23.48 0.70
N MET A 167 14.64 -22.54 0.85
CA MET A 167 14.55 -21.36 -0.02
C MET A 167 15.46 -20.23 0.49
N ASN A 168 16.74 -20.28 0.09
CA ASN A 168 17.74 -19.28 0.51
C ASN A 168 17.46 -17.87 -0.06
N ASN A 169 16.82 -17.79 -1.22
CA ASN A 169 16.49 -16.52 -1.90
C ASN A 169 14.98 -16.40 -2.14
N GLY A 170 14.53 -15.21 -2.57
CA GLY A 170 13.14 -14.95 -2.92
C GLY A 170 12.52 -13.82 -2.11
N LYS A 171 11.67 -13.04 -2.79
CA LYS A 171 10.94 -11.90 -2.22
C LYS A 171 9.73 -12.36 -1.38
N ILE A 172 9.24 -11.45 -0.55
CA ILE A 172 7.93 -11.58 0.11
C ILE A 172 6.92 -10.84 -0.76
N VAL A 173 5.83 -11.52 -1.13
CA VAL A 173 4.72 -10.91 -1.87
C VAL A 173 3.52 -10.79 -0.94
N VAL A 174 2.92 -9.61 -0.87
CA VAL A 174 1.70 -9.36 -0.08
C VAL A 174 0.55 -9.02 -1.02
N ALA A 175 -0.52 -9.79 -0.97
CA ALA A 175 -1.75 -9.45 -1.70
C ALA A 175 -2.61 -8.49 -0.88
N VAL A 176 -2.91 -7.32 -1.45
CA VAL A 176 -3.66 -6.24 -0.82
C VAL A 176 -4.97 -6.00 -1.56
N ASP A 177 -6.08 -6.01 -0.81
CA ASP A 177 -7.44 -5.77 -1.33
C ASP A 177 -8.17 -4.64 -0.59
N GLY A 178 -7.46 -3.89 0.26
CA GLY A 178 -8.03 -2.82 1.07
C GLY A 178 -8.67 -3.28 2.38
N SER A 179 -8.81 -4.59 2.60
CA SER A 179 -9.35 -5.11 3.86
C SER A 179 -8.37 -4.94 5.03
N PRO A 180 -8.85 -4.84 6.29
CA PRO A 180 -7.98 -4.79 7.45
C PRO A 180 -7.02 -5.97 7.57
N TYR A 181 -7.42 -7.16 7.10
CA TYR A 181 -6.57 -8.36 7.12
C TYR A 181 -5.47 -8.30 6.07
N SER A 182 -5.72 -7.70 4.90
CA SER A 182 -4.70 -7.52 3.88
C SER A 182 -3.63 -6.52 4.30
N PHE A 183 -4.02 -5.40 4.92
CA PHE A 183 -3.05 -4.46 5.50
C PHE A 183 -2.37 -5.01 6.76
N GLY A 184 -3.05 -5.84 7.55
CA GLY A 184 -2.40 -6.59 8.63
C GLY A 184 -1.31 -7.52 8.10
N GLY A 185 -1.59 -8.20 6.99
CA GLY A 185 -0.61 -8.98 6.22
C GLY A 185 0.54 -8.13 5.69
N LEU A 186 0.29 -6.90 5.22
CA LEU A 186 1.34 -5.97 4.81
C LEU A 186 2.27 -5.61 5.97
N MET A 187 1.72 -5.25 7.14
CA MET A 187 2.53 -4.98 8.34
C MET A 187 3.40 -6.18 8.71
N THR A 188 2.85 -7.39 8.60
CA THR A 188 3.60 -8.64 8.77
C THR A 188 4.70 -8.78 7.72
N GLY A 189 4.40 -8.56 6.44
CA GLY A 189 5.38 -8.64 5.35
C GLY A 189 6.54 -7.66 5.51
N LEU A 190 6.27 -6.41 5.88
CA LEU A 190 7.29 -5.40 6.13
C LEU A 190 8.19 -5.77 7.33
N ALA A 191 7.59 -6.27 8.42
CA ALA A 191 8.35 -6.71 9.59
C ALA A 191 9.25 -7.92 9.26
N LEU A 192 8.74 -8.91 8.52
CA LEU A 192 9.50 -10.05 8.05
C LEU A 192 10.60 -9.65 7.06
N GLY A 193 10.30 -8.72 6.14
CA GLY A 193 11.27 -8.20 5.17
C GLY A 193 12.47 -7.55 5.86
N LYS A 194 12.23 -6.73 6.90
CA LYS A 194 13.29 -6.14 7.74
C LYS A 194 14.08 -7.21 8.50
N ALA A 195 13.38 -8.16 9.12
CA ALA A 195 13.99 -9.16 10.00
C ALA A 195 14.87 -10.17 9.25
N PHE A 196 14.44 -10.60 8.06
CA PHE A 196 15.13 -11.58 7.23
C PHE A 196 15.89 -10.97 6.05
N ASN A 197 15.96 -9.64 5.98
CA ASN A 197 16.58 -8.89 4.89
C ASN A 197 16.09 -9.31 3.49
N ARG A 198 14.76 -9.38 3.33
CA ARG A 198 14.10 -9.80 2.07
C ARG A 198 13.30 -8.65 1.46
N PRO A 199 13.34 -8.48 0.12
CA PRO A 199 12.53 -7.48 -0.55
C PRO A 199 11.04 -7.81 -0.40
N VAL A 200 10.23 -6.78 -0.18
CA VAL A 200 8.77 -6.89 -0.07
C VAL A 200 8.12 -6.24 -1.28
N GLU A 201 7.14 -6.90 -1.85
CA GLU A 201 6.33 -6.40 -2.96
C GLU A 201 4.85 -6.53 -2.60
N ALA A 202 4.10 -5.44 -2.75
CA ALA A 202 2.65 -5.42 -2.59
C ALA A 202 1.97 -5.55 -3.96
N ILE A 203 1.02 -6.46 -4.07
CA ILE A 203 0.24 -6.67 -5.29
C ILE A 203 -1.25 -6.53 -5.01
N ALA A 204 -1.99 -5.96 -5.95
CA ALA A 204 -3.43 -5.85 -5.89
C ALA A 204 -4.01 -6.34 -7.21
N ALA A 205 -5.16 -6.99 -7.17
CA ALA A 205 -5.82 -7.51 -8.37
C ALA A 205 -7.28 -7.08 -8.41
N PHE A 206 -7.74 -6.60 -9.57
CA PHE A 206 -9.13 -6.21 -9.80
C PHE A 206 -9.66 -6.96 -11.02
N ASP A 207 -10.93 -7.33 -11.01
CA ASP A 207 -11.56 -8.12 -12.08
C ASP A 207 -12.52 -7.24 -12.90
N PRO A 208 -12.10 -6.69 -14.05
CA PRO A 208 -13.01 -5.99 -14.95
C PRO A 208 -13.92 -6.97 -15.70
N TYR A 209 -13.56 -8.26 -15.79
CA TYR A 209 -14.20 -9.18 -16.74
C TYR A 209 -15.52 -9.78 -16.24
N PHE A 210 -15.76 -9.78 -14.93
CA PHE A 210 -16.91 -10.44 -14.32
C PHE A 210 -18.26 -9.93 -14.87
N HIS A 211 -18.41 -8.61 -15.01
CA HIS A 211 -19.68 -8.05 -15.44
C HIS A 211 -19.99 -8.40 -16.90
N TYR A 212 -18.98 -8.50 -17.79
CA TYR A 212 -19.20 -8.94 -19.18
C TYR A 212 -19.73 -10.38 -19.22
N ALA A 213 -19.15 -11.28 -18.44
CA ALA A 213 -19.61 -12.66 -18.34
C ALA A 213 -21.05 -12.74 -17.79
N ALA A 214 -21.36 -11.94 -16.77
CA ALA A 214 -22.70 -11.86 -16.20
C ALA A 214 -23.72 -11.30 -17.21
N PHE A 215 -23.40 -10.21 -17.91
CA PHE A 215 -24.27 -9.60 -18.92
C PHE A 215 -24.53 -10.55 -20.09
N HIS A 216 -23.50 -11.25 -20.56
CA HIS A 216 -23.65 -12.25 -21.62
C HIS A 216 -24.61 -13.36 -21.18
N SER A 217 -24.45 -13.89 -19.97
CA SER A 217 -25.35 -14.91 -19.42
C SER A 217 -26.79 -14.42 -19.28
N ILE A 218 -27.01 -13.18 -18.82
CA ILE A 218 -28.35 -12.61 -18.59
C ILE A 218 -29.05 -12.34 -19.94
N SER A 219 -28.32 -11.89 -20.95
CA SER A 219 -28.85 -11.61 -22.28
C SER A 219 -29.52 -12.82 -22.93
N GLY A 220 -29.05 -14.04 -22.63
CA GLY A 220 -29.64 -15.28 -23.11
C GLY A 220 -30.91 -15.72 -22.38
N VAL A 221 -31.26 -15.11 -21.24
CA VAL A 221 -32.37 -15.53 -20.37
C VAL A 221 -33.50 -14.50 -20.34
N LEU A 222 -33.22 -13.22 -20.61
CA LEU A 222 -34.23 -12.17 -20.58
C LEU A 222 -35.21 -12.27 -21.76
N ASN A 223 -36.50 -12.12 -21.45
CA ASN A 223 -37.54 -11.94 -22.46
C ASN A 223 -37.43 -10.55 -23.10
N GLU A 224 -38.14 -10.35 -24.21
CA GLU A 224 -38.00 -9.13 -25.03
C GLU A 224 -38.41 -7.84 -24.29
N GLU A 225 -39.36 -7.93 -23.36
CA GLU A 225 -39.81 -6.81 -22.53
C GLU A 225 -38.76 -6.43 -21.47
N ALA A 226 -38.21 -7.41 -20.76
CA ALA A 226 -37.19 -7.18 -19.75
C ALA A 226 -35.86 -6.71 -20.35
N GLY A 227 -35.50 -7.19 -21.54
CA GLY A 227 -34.30 -6.74 -22.26
C GLY A 227 -34.36 -5.26 -22.65
N LYS A 228 -35.55 -4.73 -22.98
CA LYS A 228 -35.76 -3.31 -23.30
C LYS A 228 -35.61 -2.42 -22.06
N VAL A 229 -36.03 -2.89 -20.88
CA VAL A 229 -35.86 -2.16 -19.61
C VAL A 229 -34.41 -2.17 -19.14
N PHE A 230 -33.69 -3.27 -19.35
CA PHE A 230 -32.32 -3.44 -18.87
C PHE A 230 -31.28 -2.59 -19.62
N ARG A 231 -31.59 -2.18 -20.87
CA ARG A 231 -30.75 -1.30 -21.71
C ARG A 231 -29.27 -1.74 -21.79
N PHE A 232 -29.04 -2.97 -22.23
CA PHE A 232 -27.70 -3.59 -22.29
C PHE A 232 -26.60 -2.71 -22.88
N LYS A 233 -26.83 -2.04 -24.02
CA LYS A 233 -25.81 -1.20 -24.67
C LYS A 233 -25.37 -0.01 -23.81
N GLU A 234 -26.29 0.57 -23.02
CA GLU A 234 -25.96 1.67 -22.10
C GLU A 234 -25.21 1.14 -20.88
N GLN A 235 -25.60 -0.02 -20.37
CA GLN A 235 -24.91 -0.70 -19.26
C GLN A 235 -23.48 -1.11 -19.64
N GLU A 236 -23.30 -1.76 -20.80
CA GLU A 236 -22.00 -2.22 -21.29
C GLU A 236 -21.04 -1.04 -21.47
N LYS A 237 -21.49 0.05 -22.13
CA LYS A 237 -20.70 1.27 -22.29
C LYS A 237 -20.30 1.91 -20.96
N LEU A 238 -21.23 1.96 -20.00
CA LEU A 238 -20.95 2.48 -18.66
C LEU A 238 -19.84 1.67 -17.96
N HIS A 239 -19.85 0.35 -18.12
CA HIS A 239 -18.89 -0.51 -17.45
C HIS A 239 -17.50 -0.42 -18.08
N GLU A 240 -17.42 -0.42 -19.42
CA GLU A 240 -16.17 -0.23 -20.17
C GLU A 240 -15.50 1.12 -19.89
N GLU A 241 -16.26 2.22 -19.92
CA GLU A 241 -15.67 3.57 -19.86
C GLU A 241 -15.39 4.03 -18.42
N ILE A 242 -16.27 3.69 -17.47
CA ILE A 242 -16.28 4.30 -16.13
C ILE A 242 -15.98 3.29 -15.02
N ILE A 243 -16.54 2.07 -15.08
CA ILE A 243 -16.42 1.12 -13.98
C ILE A 243 -15.03 0.48 -13.94
N ASP A 244 -14.49 0.06 -15.08
CA ASP A 244 -13.17 -0.58 -15.12
C ASP A 244 -12.05 0.38 -14.68
N SER A 245 -12.10 1.61 -15.16
CA SER A 245 -11.18 2.68 -14.74
C SER A 245 -11.37 3.06 -13.27
N GLY A 246 -12.63 3.06 -12.79
CA GLY A 246 -12.96 3.28 -11.38
C GLY A 246 -12.43 2.19 -10.44
N LEU A 247 -12.61 0.92 -10.81
CA LEU A 247 -12.10 -0.23 -10.05
C LEU A 247 -10.58 -0.23 -10.01
N ALA A 248 -9.92 -0.03 -11.14
CA ALA A 248 -8.47 0.09 -11.20
C ALA A 248 -7.95 1.18 -10.25
N LYS A 249 -8.64 2.34 -10.20
CA LYS A 249 -8.29 3.44 -9.30
C LYS A 249 -8.44 3.08 -7.81
N ILE A 250 -9.49 2.33 -7.44
CA ILE A 250 -9.68 1.87 -6.06
C ILE A 250 -8.52 0.95 -5.64
N TYR A 251 -8.20 -0.07 -6.43
CA TYR A 251 -7.12 -0.99 -6.07
C TYR A 251 -5.74 -0.33 -6.14
N GLN A 252 -5.53 0.62 -7.04
CA GLN A 252 -4.33 1.44 -7.05
C GLN A 252 -4.21 2.26 -5.76
N SER A 253 -5.31 2.83 -5.25
CA SER A 253 -5.28 3.57 -3.98
C SER A 253 -4.84 2.69 -2.80
N HIS A 254 -5.23 1.41 -2.77
CA HIS A 254 -4.78 0.48 -1.75
C HIS A 254 -3.27 0.21 -1.82
N LEU A 255 -2.70 0.17 -3.03
CA LEU A 255 -1.26 0.07 -3.24
C LEU A 255 -0.53 1.35 -2.82
N ASP A 256 -1.09 2.53 -3.11
CA ASP A 256 -0.51 3.80 -2.72
C ASP A 256 -0.50 3.96 -1.19
N ILE A 257 -1.60 3.60 -0.51
CA ILE A 257 -1.68 3.51 0.95
C ILE A 257 -0.63 2.52 1.47
N SER A 258 -0.45 1.37 0.81
CA SER A 258 0.57 0.38 1.21
C SER A 258 1.98 0.95 1.15
N ARG A 259 2.28 1.79 0.16
CA ARG A 259 3.57 2.49 0.05
C ARG A 259 3.73 3.52 1.14
N GLU A 260 2.71 4.29 1.47
CA GLU A 260 2.76 5.26 2.57
C GLU A 260 3.02 4.58 3.92
N ILE A 261 2.33 3.46 4.18
CA ILE A 261 2.57 2.63 5.37
C ILE A 261 4.03 2.14 5.42
N ALA A 262 4.55 1.65 4.29
CA ALA A 262 5.95 1.20 4.21
C ALA A 262 6.93 2.36 4.48
N GLN A 263 6.66 3.55 3.96
CA GLN A 263 7.50 4.73 4.16
C GLN A 263 7.47 5.23 5.61
N ALA A 264 6.30 5.20 6.26
CA ALA A 264 6.18 5.47 7.69
C ALA A 264 7.03 4.49 8.53
N GLU A 265 7.14 3.25 8.05
CA GLU A 265 8.01 2.21 8.58
C GLU A 265 9.49 2.34 8.13
N LYS A 266 9.88 3.42 7.45
CA LYS A 266 11.22 3.67 6.90
C LYS A 266 11.69 2.59 5.91
N THR A 267 10.76 2.04 5.14
CA THR A 267 11.02 1.08 4.08
C THR A 267 10.34 1.54 2.80
N ASP A 268 10.75 0.99 1.66
CA ASP A 268 10.01 1.16 0.41
C ASP A 268 9.48 -0.20 -0.05
N VAL A 269 8.34 -0.17 -0.72
CA VAL A 269 7.66 -1.38 -1.20
C VAL A 269 7.33 -1.19 -2.68
N LYS A 270 7.79 -2.13 -3.49
CA LYS A 270 7.37 -2.20 -4.89
C LYS A 270 5.89 -2.51 -4.94
N THR A 271 5.13 -1.82 -5.78
CA THR A 271 3.70 -2.06 -5.95
C THR A 271 3.39 -2.49 -7.38
N THR A 272 2.51 -3.47 -7.55
CA THR A 272 2.08 -3.97 -8.86
C THR A 272 0.57 -4.18 -8.89
N LEU A 273 -0.12 -3.50 -9.81
CA LEU A 273 -1.54 -3.70 -10.07
C LEU A 273 -1.74 -4.78 -11.14
N LEU A 274 -2.64 -5.73 -10.88
CA LEU A 274 -2.95 -6.85 -11.75
C LEU A 274 -4.39 -6.74 -12.27
N ASP A 275 -4.55 -6.91 -13.57
CA ASP A 275 -5.85 -6.96 -14.24
C ASP A 275 -6.31 -8.42 -14.39
N GLY A 276 -7.46 -8.72 -13.77
CA GLY A 276 -8.26 -9.92 -13.92
C GLY A 276 -8.61 -10.58 -12.58
N LYS A 277 -9.24 -11.75 -12.66
CA LYS A 277 -9.69 -12.48 -11.47
C LYS A 277 -8.57 -12.71 -10.47
N ALA A 278 -8.79 -12.25 -9.23
CA ALA A 278 -7.73 -12.04 -8.24
C ALA A 278 -6.85 -13.28 -7.99
N PHE A 279 -7.44 -14.41 -7.57
CA PHE A 279 -6.64 -15.61 -7.29
C PHE A 279 -5.86 -16.11 -8.51
N GLU A 280 -6.46 -16.04 -9.70
CA GLU A 280 -5.82 -16.52 -10.93
C GLU A 280 -4.61 -15.67 -11.29
N LYS A 281 -4.77 -14.34 -11.27
CA LYS A 281 -3.70 -13.40 -11.61
C LYS A 281 -2.57 -13.42 -10.59
N ILE A 282 -2.90 -13.55 -9.31
CA ILE A 282 -1.90 -13.73 -8.25
C ILE A 282 -1.13 -15.04 -8.47
N ILE A 283 -1.80 -16.16 -8.77
CA ILE A 283 -1.12 -17.44 -9.09
C ILE A 283 -0.20 -17.28 -10.31
N GLN A 284 -0.68 -16.67 -11.39
CA GLN A 284 0.13 -16.41 -12.58
C GLN A 284 1.35 -15.55 -12.25
N TYR A 285 1.19 -14.56 -11.37
CA TYR A 285 2.27 -13.69 -10.91
C TYR A 285 3.34 -14.47 -10.14
N VAL A 286 2.93 -15.22 -9.10
CA VAL A 286 3.86 -15.98 -8.25
C VAL A 286 4.46 -17.21 -8.93
N ARG A 287 3.92 -17.64 -10.08
CA ARG A 287 4.53 -18.71 -10.90
C ARG A 287 5.66 -18.20 -11.80
N LYS A 288 5.62 -16.93 -12.20
CA LYS A 288 6.69 -16.33 -13.03
C LYS A 288 7.97 -16.16 -12.24
N ASP A 289 7.83 -15.75 -10.98
CA ASP A 289 8.93 -15.53 -10.04
C ASP A 289 8.45 -16.02 -8.66
N VAL A 290 8.84 -17.25 -8.30
CA VAL A 290 8.35 -17.94 -7.11
C VAL A 290 8.85 -17.23 -5.86
N PRO A 291 7.97 -16.56 -5.09
CA PRO A 291 8.39 -15.84 -3.91
C PRO A 291 8.73 -16.81 -2.79
N TRP A 292 9.50 -16.34 -1.81
CA TRP A 292 9.76 -17.10 -0.58
C TRP A 292 8.48 -17.28 0.24
N LEU A 293 7.64 -16.24 0.26
CA LEU A 293 6.38 -16.22 0.99
C LEU A 293 5.35 -15.37 0.26
N LEU A 294 4.14 -15.92 0.11
CA LEU A 294 2.94 -15.17 -0.25
C LEU A 294 2.12 -14.90 1.01
N ILE A 295 1.84 -13.63 1.30
CA ILE A 295 1.00 -13.19 2.40
C ILE A 295 -0.36 -12.76 1.86
N VAL A 296 -1.42 -13.28 2.47
CA VAL A 296 -2.82 -12.98 2.11
C VAL A 296 -3.64 -12.76 3.38
N GLY A 297 -4.65 -11.91 3.33
CA GLY A 297 -5.64 -11.82 4.41
C GLY A 297 -6.49 -13.10 4.49
N ARG A 298 -6.95 -13.48 5.69
CA ARG A 298 -7.89 -14.62 5.84
C ARG A 298 -9.17 -14.41 5.05
N ILE A 299 -9.74 -13.21 5.16
CA ILE A 299 -10.95 -12.77 4.46
C ILE A 299 -10.71 -11.38 3.86
N GLY A 300 -11.52 -11.03 2.85
CA GLY A 300 -11.36 -9.80 2.08
C GLY A 300 -12.42 -8.73 2.38
N VAL A 301 -12.41 -7.66 1.59
CA VAL A 301 -13.24 -6.46 1.84
C VAL A 301 -14.75 -6.72 1.80
N HIS A 302 -15.21 -7.70 1.02
CA HIS A 302 -16.63 -8.06 0.88
C HIS A 302 -17.04 -9.25 1.77
N SER A 303 -16.26 -9.57 2.80
CA SER A 303 -16.53 -10.72 3.66
C SER A 303 -17.21 -10.30 4.96
N ASP A 304 -18.18 -11.11 5.40
CA ASP A 304 -18.73 -11.01 6.75
C ASP A 304 -17.67 -11.44 7.79
N GLU A 305 -17.77 -10.91 9.01
CA GLU A 305 -16.76 -11.19 10.05
C GLU A 305 -16.73 -12.66 10.49
N ASP A 306 -17.86 -13.36 10.40
CA ASP A 306 -18.02 -14.78 10.78
C ASP A 306 -17.61 -15.76 9.67
N MET A 307 -17.37 -15.26 8.45
CA MET A 307 -16.90 -16.07 7.32
C MET A 307 -15.63 -16.82 7.71
N ASP A 308 -15.47 -18.05 7.21
CA ASP A 308 -14.37 -18.91 7.62
C ASP A 308 -13.04 -18.54 6.98
N ILE A 309 -13.00 -18.57 5.66
CA ILE A 309 -11.86 -18.18 4.82
C ILE A 309 -12.40 -17.60 3.50
N GLY A 310 -11.73 -16.59 2.97
CA GLY A 310 -12.06 -16.02 1.67
C GLY A 310 -11.78 -17.02 0.54
N SER A 311 -12.62 -17.00 -0.50
CA SER A 311 -12.46 -17.88 -1.67
C SER A 311 -11.13 -17.66 -2.39
N ASN A 312 -10.66 -16.41 -2.48
CA ASN A 312 -9.34 -16.09 -3.05
C ASN A 312 -8.22 -16.70 -2.21
N THR A 313 -8.27 -16.52 -0.89
CA THR A 313 -7.30 -17.08 0.06
C THR A 313 -7.25 -18.60 -0.01
N GLU A 314 -8.41 -19.26 -0.10
CA GLU A 314 -8.47 -20.71 -0.25
C GLU A 314 -7.86 -21.21 -1.57
N ASN A 315 -8.20 -20.59 -2.70
CA ASN A 315 -7.63 -20.96 -4.00
C ASN A 315 -6.11 -20.76 -4.04
N LEU A 316 -5.62 -19.66 -3.45
CA LEU A 316 -4.20 -19.35 -3.32
C LEU A 316 -3.49 -20.36 -2.43
N LEU A 317 -4.07 -20.69 -1.28
CA LEU A 317 -3.54 -21.71 -0.37
C LEU A 317 -3.36 -23.05 -1.07
N ARG A 318 -4.32 -23.47 -1.91
CA ARG A 318 -4.23 -24.72 -2.68
C ARG A 318 -3.20 -24.64 -3.81
N SER A 319 -3.24 -23.58 -4.61
CA SER A 319 -2.59 -23.56 -5.93
C SER A 319 -1.27 -22.80 -6.01
N ALA A 320 -0.93 -21.97 -5.03
CA ALA A 320 0.34 -21.24 -5.02
C ALA A 320 1.54 -22.20 -4.89
N PRO A 321 2.62 -22.00 -5.66
CA PRO A 321 3.81 -22.87 -5.64
C PRO A 321 4.78 -22.56 -4.47
N CYS A 322 4.51 -21.50 -3.71
CA CYS A 322 5.34 -21.03 -2.61
C CYS A 322 4.66 -21.26 -1.25
N ASN A 323 5.40 -21.04 -0.18
CA ASN A 323 4.80 -20.96 1.15
C ASN A 323 3.75 -19.84 1.24
N VAL A 324 2.74 -20.03 2.09
CA VAL A 324 1.63 -19.09 2.25
C VAL A 324 1.43 -18.74 3.71
N LEU A 325 1.38 -17.45 4.03
CA LEU A 325 0.95 -16.94 5.32
C LEU A 325 -0.43 -16.31 5.18
N VAL A 326 -1.39 -16.84 5.93
CA VAL A 326 -2.74 -16.31 6.02
C VAL A 326 -2.83 -15.46 7.28
N SER A 327 -3.01 -14.16 7.09
CA SER A 327 -3.05 -13.19 8.18
C SER A 327 -4.43 -13.08 8.81
N ASN A 328 -4.47 -13.23 10.13
CA ASN A 328 -5.60 -12.91 11.00
C ASN A 328 -5.42 -11.57 11.71
N ARG A 329 -4.23 -10.97 11.64
CA ARG A 329 -3.98 -9.62 12.13
C ARG A 329 -4.80 -8.61 11.33
N LYS A 330 -5.44 -7.68 12.04
CA LYS A 330 -6.10 -6.51 11.44
C LYS A 330 -5.20 -5.28 11.58
N TYR A 331 -5.12 -4.48 10.52
CA TYR A 331 -4.58 -3.13 10.56
C TYR A 331 -5.49 -2.21 9.75
N VAL A 332 -5.91 -1.09 10.34
CA VAL A 332 -6.71 -0.08 9.66
C VAL A 332 -5.82 1.15 9.47
N PRO A 333 -5.50 1.54 8.23
CA PRO A 333 -4.72 2.75 7.98
C PRO A 333 -5.42 3.99 8.53
N PRO A 334 -4.69 5.05 8.92
CA PRO A 334 -5.30 6.31 9.38
C PRO A 334 -6.34 6.84 8.39
N ILE A 335 -7.44 7.39 8.91
CA ILE A 335 -8.56 7.90 8.10
C ILE A 335 -8.09 8.96 7.10
N ASP A 336 -7.20 9.85 7.53
CA ASP A 336 -6.71 10.93 6.67
C ASP A 336 -5.88 10.39 5.48
N THR A 337 -5.04 9.38 5.72
CA THR A 337 -4.31 8.66 4.68
C THR A 337 -5.28 7.97 3.71
N GLN A 338 -6.29 7.26 4.22
CA GLN A 338 -7.29 6.64 3.34
C GLN A 338 -8.03 7.68 2.49
N ALA A 339 -8.47 8.76 3.13
CA ALA A 339 -9.21 9.83 2.50
C ALA A 339 -8.40 10.55 1.42
N GLU A 340 -7.08 10.71 1.59
CA GLU A 340 -6.21 11.35 0.62
C GLU A 340 -6.19 10.61 -0.73
N TYR A 341 -6.16 9.27 -0.73
CA TYR A 341 -6.10 8.49 -1.98
C TYR A 341 -7.47 8.06 -2.50
N THR A 342 -8.49 7.99 -1.63
CA THR A 342 -9.81 7.43 -2.00
C THR A 342 -10.89 8.49 -2.17
N ILE A 343 -10.72 9.71 -1.63
CA ILE A 343 -11.79 10.73 -1.59
C ILE A 343 -11.39 12.00 -2.32
N ALA A 344 -12.24 12.39 -3.28
CA ALA A 344 -12.18 13.69 -3.92
C ALA A 344 -13.24 14.64 -3.33
N TRP A 345 -12.98 15.95 -3.37
CA TRP A 345 -13.97 16.98 -3.04
C TRP A 345 -14.42 17.68 -4.31
N THR A 346 -15.70 18.05 -4.41
CA THR A 346 -16.11 18.99 -5.47
C THR A 346 -15.63 20.40 -5.15
N GLU A 347 -15.49 21.23 -6.17
CA GLU A 347 -15.02 22.61 -5.99
C GLU A 347 -15.96 23.41 -5.08
N GLU A 348 -17.27 23.21 -5.24
CA GLU A 348 -18.29 23.86 -4.41
C GLU A 348 -18.17 23.47 -2.93
N SER A 349 -17.83 22.21 -2.68
CA SER A 349 -17.63 21.68 -1.33
C SER A 349 -16.35 22.17 -0.69
N LEU A 350 -15.26 22.33 -1.46
CA LEU A 350 -14.04 22.98 -0.97
C LEU A 350 -14.30 24.45 -0.58
N ARG A 351 -14.98 25.22 -1.44
CA ARG A 351 -15.38 26.61 -1.14
C ARG A 351 -16.27 26.69 0.10
N ARG A 352 -17.09 25.67 0.35
CA ARG A 352 -17.90 25.58 1.57
C ARG A 352 -17.04 25.33 2.82
N MET A 353 -16.00 24.50 2.72
CA MET A 353 -15.06 24.26 3.81
C MET A 353 -14.25 25.50 4.21
N GLU A 354 -13.96 26.39 3.25
CA GLU A 354 -13.29 27.68 3.52
C GLU A 354 -14.12 28.58 4.44
N LYS A 355 -15.45 28.45 4.41
CA LYS A 355 -16.35 29.19 5.31
C LYS A 355 -16.32 28.70 6.76
N ILE A 356 -15.65 27.58 7.04
CA ILE A 356 -15.48 27.06 8.41
C ILE A 356 -14.25 27.74 9.03
N PRO A 357 -14.35 28.26 10.26
CA PRO A 357 -13.21 28.84 10.99
C PRO A 357 -12.02 27.89 11.04
N ILE A 358 -10.80 28.42 10.94
CA ILE A 358 -9.56 27.65 10.78
C ILE A 358 -9.39 26.59 11.88
N PHE A 359 -9.59 26.95 13.14
CA PHE A 359 -9.42 26.03 14.29
C PHE A 359 -10.38 24.83 14.26
N ALA A 360 -11.54 24.94 13.60
CA ALA A 360 -12.54 23.88 13.50
C ALA A 360 -12.48 23.14 12.14
N ARG A 361 -11.78 23.69 11.14
CA ARG A 361 -11.76 23.18 9.76
C ARG A 361 -11.15 21.78 9.67
N GLY A 362 -10.06 21.52 10.41
CA GLY A 362 -9.43 20.20 10.46
C GLY A 362 -10.37 19.14 11.03
N VAL A 363 -10.99 19.43 12.19
CA VAL A 363 -11.96 18.54 12.84
C VAL A 363 -13.16 18.26 11.92
N ALA A 364 -13.72 19.31 11.30
CA ALA A 364 -14.83 19.16 10.37
C ALA A 364 -14.45 18.29 9.16
N LYS A 365 -13.25 18.48 8.60
CA LYS A 365 -12.77 17.71 7.46
C LYS A 365 -12.64 16.22 7.81
N THR A 366 -11.98 15.88 8.91
CA THR A 366 -11.84 14.49 9.38
C THR A 366 -13.20 13.87 9.69
N ALA A 367 -14.14 14.63 10.26
CA ALA A 367 -15.47 14.16 10.58
C ALA A 367 -16.29 13.84 9.30
N ILE A 368 -16.20 14.70 8.28
CA ILE A 368 -16.82 14.46 6.97
C ILE A 368 -16.15 13.29 6.25
N HIS A 369 -14.81 13.18 6.30
CA HIS A 369 -14.08 12.04 5.73
C HIS A 369 -14.49 10.72 6.38
N ARG A 370 -14.61 10.68 7.72
CA ARG A 370 -15.10 9.49 8.43
C ARG A 370 -16.51 9.11 7.98
N TYR A 371 -17.42 10.08 7.89
CA TYR A 371 -18.77 9.84 7.39
C TYR A 371 -18.76 9.31 5.96
N ALA A 372 -17.96 9.92 5.09
CA ALA A 372 -17.84 9.54 3.69
C ALA A 372 -17.34 8.09 3.55
N ILE A 373 -16.30 7.70 4.29
CA ILE A 373 -15.79 6.31 4.30
C ILE A 373 -16.84 5.35 4.82
N GLU A 374 -17.49 5.66 5.95
CA GLU A 374 -18.51 4.80 6.55
C GLU A 374 -19.71 4.57 5.62
N LYS A 375 -20.09 5.59 4.84
CA LYS A 375 -21.20 5.50 3.88
C LYS A 375 -20.76 5.15 2.45
N GLY A 376 -19.47 4.92 2.20
CA GLY A 376 -18.95 4.55 0.89
C GLY A 376 -18.92 5.68 -0.15
N HIS A 377 -18.91 6.95 0.27
CA HIS A 377 -18.77 8.09 -0.62
C HIS A 377 -17.29 8.36 -0.96
N THR A 378 -16.97 8.32 -2.26
CA THR A 378 -15.64 8.67 -2.80
C THR A 378 -15.56 10.10 -3.32
N ILE A 379 -16.70 10.80 -3.42
CA ILE A 379 -16.79 12.21 -3.77
C ILE A 379 -17.58 12.94 -2.69
N ILE A 380 -16.95 13.90 -2.03
CA ILE A 380 -17.61 14.79 -1.08
C ILE A 380 -18.21 15.97 -1.84
N SER A 381 -19.52 15.90 -2.03
CA SER A 381 -20.36 16.98 -2.54
C SER A 381 -21.09 17.69 -1.40
N ASN A 382 -21.77 18.79 -1.71
CA ASN A 382 -22.52 19.55 -0.70
C ASN A 382 -23.61 18.70 -0.02
N THR A 383 -24.23 17.78 -0.76
CA THR A 383 -25.23 16.86 -0.21
C THR A 383 -24.60 15.86 0.78
N VAL A 384 -23.38 15.38 0.50
CA VAL A 384 -22.63 14.53 1.44
C VAL A 384 -22.24 15.31 2.69
N ILE A 385 -21.81 16.57 2.55
CA ILE A 385 -21.53 17.44 3.70
C ILE A 385 -22.79 17.64 4.54
N ASP A 386 -23.94 17.95 3.92
CA ASP A 386 -25.20 18.14 4.65
C ASP A 386 -25.62 16.87 5.41
N ALA A 387 -25.50 15.72 4.76
CA ALA A 387 -25.81 14.43 5.37
C ALA A 387 -24.84 14.10 6.51
N ALA A 388 -23.54 14.35 6.33
CA ALA A 388 -22.53 14.17 7.37
C ALA A 388 -22.81 15.06 8.58
N VAL A 389 -23.03 16.35 8.34
CA VAL A 389 -23.28 17.33 9.38
C VAL A 389 -24.59 17.04 10.11
N GLY A 390 -25.65 16.64 9.39
CA GLY A 390 -26.92 16.21 9.99
C GLY A 390 -26.83 14.92 10.80
N HIS A 391 -25.89 14.03 10.47
CA HIS A 391 -25.62 12.81 11.23
C HIS A 391 -24.77 13.07 12.48
N ILE A 392 -23.90 14.08 12.44
CA ILE A 392 -22.92 14.39 13.49
C ILE A 392 -23.49 15.38 14.51
N LEU A 393 -24.28 16.37 14.08
CA LEU A 393 -24.78 17.43 14.94
C LEU A 393 -26.20 17.14 15.50
N PRO A 394 -26.49 17.52 16.76
CA PRO A 394 -27.84 17.43 17.33
C PRO A 394 -28.85 18.28 16.56
N LYS A 395 -30.14 17.89 16.60
CA LYS A 395 -31.23 18.69 16.04
C LYS A 395 -31.22 20.11 16.64
N GLY A 396 -31.09 21.14 15.79
CA GLY A 396 -31.05 22.56 16.17
C GLY A 396 -29.65 23.19 16.26
N ALA A 397 -28.57 22.39 16.29
CA ALA A 397 -27.20 22.91 16.33
C ALA A 397 -26.81 23.63 15.02
N MET A 398 -27.37 23.21 13.89
CA MET A 398 -27.17 23.86 12.59
C MET A 398 -27.76 25.26 12.54
N ASP A 399 -28.95 25.45 13.13
CA ASP A 399 -29.59 26.77 13.18
C ASP A 399 -28.83 27.72 14.11
N ALA A 400 -28.31 27.19 15.22
CA ALA A 400 -27.44 27.94 16.12
C ALA A 400 -26.11 28.36 15.45
N MET A 401 -25.45 27.46 14.72
CA MET A 401 -24.23 27.77 13.96
C MET A 401 -24.48 28.78 12.84
N ARG A 402 -25.64 28.68 12.17
CA ARG A 402 -26.04 29.62 11.12
C ARG A 402 -26.33 31.01 11.68
N ALA A 403 -27.00 31.10 12.83
CA ALA A 403 -27.21 32.35 13.55
C ALA A 403 -25.87 32.97 14.01
N LEU A 404 -24.96 32.15 14.53
CA LEU A 404 -23.62 32.58 14.91
C LEU A 404 -22.82 33.12 13.71
N GLY A 405 -22.85 32.40 12.58
CA GLY A 405 -22.19 32.81 11.35
C GLY A 405 -22.71 34.15 10.79
N GLY A 406 -24.03 34.34 10.78
CA GLY A 406 -24.64 35.60 10.38
C GLY A 406 -24.30 36.76 11.32
N ASN A 407 -24.23 36.50 12.62
CA ASN A 407 -23.81 37.51 13.61
C ASN A 407 -22.33 37.90 13.47
N LEU A 408 -21.46 36.95 13.14
CA LEU A 408 -20.03 37.19 12.90
C LEU A 408 -19.78 38.03 11.64
N GLU A 409 -20.51 37.74 10.56
CA GLU A 409 -20.47 38.54 9.32
C GLU A 409 -21.02 39.95 9.56
N ALA A 410 -22.13 40.09 10.28
CA ALA A 410 -22.71 41.39 10.63
C ALA A 410 -21.81 42.22 11.55
N ALA A 411 -21.01 41.58 12.40
CA ALA A 411 -20.07 42.23 13.31
C ALA A 411 -18.71 42.58 12.65
N GLY A 412 -18.48 42.22 11.38
CA GLY A 412 -17.22 42.47 10.69
C GLY A 412 -16.02 41.72 11.30
N ILE A 413 -16.26 40.63 12.03
CA ILE A 413 -15.22 39.87 12.72
C ILE A 413 -14.50 38.97 11.72
N ASP A 414 -13.19 39.17 11.60
CA ASP A 414 -12.31 38.38 10.75
C ASP A 414 -12.18 36.94 11.29
N ARG A 415 -12.78 36.00 10.55
CA ARG A 415 -12.93 34.59 10.94
C ARG A 415 -11.59 33.85 10.95
N ASP A 416 -10.58 34.39 10.26
CA ASP A 416 -9.23 33.83 10.20
C ASP A 416 -8.36 34.27 11.39
N LYS A 417 -8.84 35.20 12.23
CA LYS A 417 -8.17 35.69 13.44
C LYS A 417 -8.81 35.22 14.75
N MET A 418 -9.88 34.43 14.68
CA MET A 418 -10.53 33.88 15.87
C MET A 418 -9.68 32.77 16.49
N GLN A 419 -9.25 32.98 17.74
CA GLN A 419 -8.66 31.94 18.59
C GLN A 419 -9.74 31.41 19.53
N ALA A 420 -9.82 30.08 19.68
CA ALA A 420 -10.68 29.47 20.69
C ALA A 420 -10.11 29.75 22.09
N ASP A 421 -10.97 30.04 23.07
CA ASP A 421 -10.53 30.02 24.46
C ASP A 421 -10.24 28.59 24.93
N ASP A 422 -9.45 28.46 26.00
CA ASP A 422 -9.03 27.15 26.55
C ASP A 422 -10.21 26.27 26.99
N SER A 423 -11.41 26.85 27.22
CA SER A 423 -12.62 26.09 27.54
C SER A 423 -13.27 25.45 26.32
N VAL A 424 -13.37 26.15 25.19
CA VAL A 424 -13.96 25.65 23.95
C VAL A 424 -13.08 24.57 23.31
N ALA A 425 -11.75 24.72 23.37
CA ALA A 425 -10.80 23.70 22.92
C ALA A 425 -10.89 22.42 23.76
N LYS A 426 -11.19 22.54 25.06
CA LYS A 426 -11.31 21.41 25.99
C LYS A 426 -12.64 20.67 25.85
N ASP A 427 -13.73 21.37 25.51
CA ASP A 427 -15.03 20.78 25.20
C ASP A 427 -15.06 20.11 23.81
N LEU A 428 -14.37 20.65 22.80
CA LEU A 428 -14.21 19.98 21.50
C LEU A 428 -13.29 18.75 21.57
N MET A 429 -12.34 18.73 22.52
CA MET A 429 -11.48 17.57 22.80
C MET A 429 -12.05 16.66 23.91
N GLY A 430 -13.24 16.98 24.44
CA GLY A 430 -13.96 16.18 25.44
C GLY A 430 -14.86 15.14 24.79
N ASN A 431 -14.73 13.88 25.20
CA ASN A 431 -15.55 12.78 24.70
C ASN A 431 -17.01 12.90 25.16
N THR A 432 -17.93 13.12 24.22
CA THR A 432 -19.24 12.46 24.33
C THR A 432 -19.02 10.95 24.27
N LEU A 433 -19.45 10.27 25.34
CA LEU A 433 -19.67 8.81 25.47
C LEU A 433 -18.50 7.82 25.69
N SER A 434 -17.30 8.20 26.15
CA SER A 434 -16.29 7.18 26.52
C SER A 434 -15.41 7.44 27.75
N GLY A 435 -15.84 8.20 28.77
CA GLY A 435 -14.99 8.37 29.96
C GLY A 435 -15.73 8.85 31.21
N MET A 436 -16.53 7.98 31.80
CA MET A 436 -16.87 8.12 33.22
C MET A 436 -15.64 7.79 34.09
N MET A 437 -15.47 8.55 35.19
CA MET A 437 -14.51 8.38 36.29
C MET A 437 -13.02 8.69 36.03
N THR A 438 -12.57 9.86 36.46
CA THR A 438 -11.86 10.06 37.76
C THR A 438 -11.54 11.54 37.93
N GLY A 439 -11.83 12.07 39.13
CA GLY A 439 -11.70 13.48 39.44
C GLY A 439 -10.46 13.84 40.27
N ILE A 440 -10.37 15.16 40.48
CA ILE A 440 -9.57 15.94 41.45
C ILE A 440 -8.11 16.19 41.02
N VAL A 441 -7.75 17.41 40.63
CA VAL A 441 -7.30 18.54 41.49
C VAL A 441 -7.07 19.76 40.60
N GLU A 442 -7.53 20.92 41.08
CA GLU A 442 -7.26 22.26 40.55
C GLU A 442 -5.77 22.62 40.68
N GLU A 443 -5.12 22.99 39.58
CA GLU A 443 -3.95 23.89 39.62
C GLU A 443 -3.82 24.61 38.26
N LYS A 444 -3.62 25.93 38.29
CA LYS A 444 -3.43 26.77 37.09
C LYS A 444 -2.29 26.22 36.21
N PRO A 445 -2.40 26.18 34.87
CA PRO A 445 -1.34 25.63 34.05
C PRO A 445 -0.10 26.55 34.09
N LYS A 446 1.04 25.96 34.45
CA LYS A 446 2.36 26.53 34.13
C LYS A 446 2.61 26.39 32.63
N ASN A 447 3.24 27.40 32.02
CA ASN A 447 3.71 27.37 30.63
C ASN A 447 4.43 26.04 30.33
N SER A 448 4.07 25.40 29.21
CA SER A 448 4.69 24.13 28.83
C SER A 448 6.17 24.30 28.51
N VAL A 449 6.96 23.25 28.75
CA VAL A 449 8.40 23.21 28.39
C VAL A 449 8.61 23.46 26.89
N GLY A 450 7.64 23.06 26.05
CA GLY A 450 7.67 23.31 24.59
C GLY A 450 7.46 24.78 24.23
N THR A 451 6.57 25.48 24.94
CA THR A 451 6.28 26.91 24.72
C THR A 451 7.45 27.79 25.18
N GLN A 452 8.06 27.45 26.32
CA GLN A 452 9.26 28.16 26.79
C GLN A 452 10.46 27.89 25.86
N ALA A 453 10.67 26.65 25.40
CA ALA A 453 11.71 26.31 24.44
C ALA A 453 11.51 26.94 23.05
N TYR A 454 10.29 27.32 22.69
CA TYR A 454 9.97 28.06 21.47
C TYR A 454 10.34 29.55 21.59
N LEU A 455 9.96 30.19 22.70
CA LEU A 455 10.33 31.57 23.02
C LEU A 455 11.85 31.73 23.18
N ASP A 456 12.52 30.75 23.79
CA ASP A 456 13.97 30.72 23.95
C ASP A 456 14.73 30.49 22.62
N ARG A 457 14.09 29.91 21.60
CA ARG A 457 14.68 29.76 20.25
C ARG A 457 14.50 31.00 19.39
N MET A 458 13.44 31.78 19.62
CA MET A 458 13.22 33.06 18.94
C MET A 458 14.27 34.11 19.34
N SER A 459 14.78 34.04 20.56
CA SER A 459 15.80 34.97 21.10
C SER A 459 17.26 34.58 20.79
N GLN A 460 17.51 33.42 20.14
CA GLN A 460 18.86 32.97 19.81
C GLN A 460 19.36 33.53 18.47
N ASN A 461 20.65 33.88 18.46
CA ASN A 461 21.39 34.24 17.25
C ASN A 461 21.84 32.96 16.52
N TYR A 462 21.73 32.96 15.19
CA TYR A 462 22.15 31.87 14.34
C TYR A 462 23.28 32.33 13.43
N PHE A 463 24.29 31.48 13.27
CA PHE A 463 25.47 31.77 12.47
C PHE A 463 25.67 30.69 11.43
N VAL A 464 25.88 31.05 10.17
CA VAL A 464 26.12 30.11 9.07
C VAL A 464 27.58 30.18 8.64
N CYS A 465 28.24 29.02 8.60
CA CYS A 465 29.61 28.90 8.12
C CYS A 465 29.66 29.02 6.58
N ASP A 466 30.42 30.00 6.08
CA ASP A 466 30.54 30.32 4.65
C ASP A 466 31.15 29.17 3.83
N GLY A 467 31.93 28.28 4.46
CA GLY A 467 32.63 27.20 3.76
C GLY A 467 31.85 25.90 3.59
N CYS A 468 30.93 25.58 4.50
CA CYS A 468 30.24 24.27 4.49
C CYS A 468 28.75 24.33 4.87
N GLY A 469 28.21 25.52 5.15
CA GLY A 469 26.80 25.70 5.50
C GLY A 469 26.42 25.22 6.92
N TYR A 470 27.39 24.88 7.78
CA TYR A 470 27.10 24.51 9.16
C TYR A 470 26.49 25.66 9.96
N ILE A 471 25.41 25.38 10.71
CA ILE A 471 24.65 26.37 11.48
C ILE A 471 25.02 26.27 12.97
N GLY A 472 25.70 27.30 13.48
CA GLY A 472 25.93 27.52 14.92
C GLY A 472 24.76 28.26 15.58
N LYS A 473 24.51 27.97 16.86
CA LYS A 473 23.43 28.57 17.66
C LYS A 473 24.01 29.30 18.88
N GLY A 474 23.43 30.42 19.28
CA GLY A 474 23.83 31.14 20.49
C GLY A 474 24.92 32.16 20.20
N ASP A 475 26.06 32.06 20.90
CA ASP A 475 27.19 32.98 20.72
C ASP A 475 28.01 32.67 19.46
N THR A 476 28.81 33.62 18.99
CA THR A 476 29.66 33.48 17.79
C THR A 476 30.55 32.22 17.86
N PRO A 477 30.36 31.24 16.96
CA PRO A 477 31.14 29.99 17.00
C PRO A 477 32.62 30.25 16.75
N VAL A 478 33.51 29.73 17.61
CA VAL A 478 34.97 29.95 17.51
C VAL A 478 35.61 29.12 16.40
N LYS A 479 35.02 27.95 16.07
CA LYS A 479 35.52 27.04 15.03
C LYS A 479 34.40 26.17 14.47
N CYS A 480 34.41 25.95 13.16
CA CYS A 480 33.42 25.11 12.50
C CYS A 480 33.71 23.61 12.73
N PRO A 481 32.76 22.81 13.27
CA PRO A 481 32.98 21.39 13.52
C PRO A 481 32.98 20.53 12.25
N VAL A 482 32.56 21.08 11.10
CA VAL A 482 32.48 20.35 9.82
C VAL A 482 33.72 20.60 8.96
N CYS A 483 34.10 21.87 8.76
CA CYS A 483 35.24 22.22 7.90
C CYS A 483 36.45 22.80 8.65
N SER A 484 36.41 22.84 9.99
CA SER A 484 37.47 23.41 10.83
C SER A 484 37.83 24.89 10.57
N ALA A 485 37.00 25.62 9.81
CA ALA A 485 37.18 27.05 9.57
C ALA A 485 37.05 27.87 10.87
N ASP A 486 37.86 28.91 10.99
CA ASP A 486 37.86 29.82 12.14
C ASP A 486 36.57 30.64 12.22
N GLY A 487 36.27 31.15 13.42
CA GLY A 487 35.03 31.87 13.75
C GLY A 487 34.71 33.06 12.85
N ASP A 488 35.72 33.69 12.25
CA ASP A 488 35.57 34.82 11.33
C ASP A 488 34.85 34.45 10.02
N LYS A 489 34.71 33.14 9.72
CA LYS A 489 33.96 32.62 8.56
C LYS A 489 32.50 32.31 8.86
N PHE A 490 32.00 32.65 10.05
CA PHE A 490 30.59 32.55 10.39
C PHE A 490 29.88 33.88 10.15
N LYS A 491 28.88 33.90 9.27
CA LYS A 491 28.02 35.05 9.03
C LYS A 491 26.79 34.95 9.94
N LEU A 492 26.49 36.03 10.67
CA LEU A 492 25.24 36.14 11.43
C LEU A 492 24.07 36.14 10.45
N VAL A 493 23.07 35.29 10.72
CA VAL A 493 21.79 35.33 10.00
C VAL A 493 21.01 36.53 10.53
N ASP A 494 21.18 37.67 9.86
CA ASP A 494 20.45 38.88 10.20
C ASP A 494 19.00 38.76 9.71
N LYS A 495 18.08 38.65 10.69
CA LYS A 495 16.63 38.53 10.44
C LYS A 495 16.06 39.77 9.72
N GLN A 496 16.73 40.93 9.83
CA GLN A 496 16.29 42.18 9.19
C GLN A 496 16.45 42.17 7.66
N ILE A 497 17.40 41.40 7.12
CA ILE A 497 17.62 41.28 5.66
C ILE A 497 16.42 40.59 4.99
N PHE A 498 15.85 39.58 5.65
CA PHE A 498 14.69 38.85 5.13
C PHE A 498 13.39 39.63 5.26
N GLU A 499 13.22 40.44 6.32
CA GLU A 499 12.11 41.38 6.44
C GLU A 499 12.18 42.51 5.39
N ALA A 500 13.39 42.95 5.01
CA ALA A 500 13.60 43.92 3.95
C ALA A 500 13.31 43.33 2.55
N ALA A 501 13.75 42.09 2.27
CA ALA A 501 13.43 41.36 1.05
C ALA A 501 11.93 41.09 0.93
N ALA A 502 11.27 40.73 2.04
CA ALA A 502 9.82 40.54 2.10
C ALA A 502 9.03 41.80 1.70
N LYS A 503 9.51 43.00 2.08
CA LYS A 503 8.90 44.28 1.66
C LYS A 503 9.07 44.57 0.17
N ALA A 504 10.10 44.02 -0.47
CA ALA A 504 10.35 44.19 -1.91
C ALA A 504 9.56 43.18 -2.77
N GLU A 505 9.29 41.98 -2.25
CA GLU A 505 8.61 40.86 -2.93
C GLU A 505 7.06 40.87 -2.83
N GLY A 506 6.49 41.95 -2.29
CA GLY A 506 5.04 42.21 -2.27
C GLY A 506 4.30 41.85 -0.98
N GLU A 507 3.00 41.57 -1.10
CA GLU A 507 2.08 41.34 0.03
C GLU A 507 2.37 39.97 0.71
N LEU A 508 2.26 39.93 2.04
CA LEU A 508 2.53 38.75 2.85
C LEU A 508 1.26 37.92 3.06
N GLU A 509 1.27 36.67 2.60
CA GLU A 509 0.18 35.72 2.85
C GLU A 509 0.58 34.77 3.98
N THR A 510 -0.21 34.75 5.06
CA THR A 510 0.02 33.85 6.19
C THR A 510 -0.66 32.51 5.93
N ASP A 511 0.13 31.46 5.77
CA ASP A 511 -0.35 30.09 5.66
C ASP A 511 0.02 29.32 6.94
N LEU A 512 -0.81 28.36 7.35
CA LEU A 512 -0.42 27.38 8.36
C LEU A 512 0.46 26.31 7.70
N ALA A 513 1.63 26.07 8.29
CA ALA A 513 2.46 24.93 7.92
C ALA A 513 1.79 23.62 8.35
N TYR A 514 2.34 22.48 7.88
CA TYR A 514 1.83 21.12 8.17
C TYR A 514 1.71 20.75 9.67
N ASP A 515 2.31 21.52 10.57
CA ASP A 515 2.33 21.32 12.02
C ASP A 515 1.70 22.49 12.80
N ASP A 516 0.75 23.19 12.17
CA ASP A 516 -0.06 24.25 12.78
C ASP A 516 0.72 25.48 13.26
N VAL A 517 1.96 25.67 12.77
CA VAL A 517 2.76 26.88 13.02
C VAL A 517 2.52 27.90 11.89
N PRO A 518 2.14 29.15 12.20
CA PRO A 518 1.91 30.18 11.19
C PRO A 518 3.23 30.59 10.51
N MET A 519 3.25 30.56 9.18
CA MET A 519 4.38 30.97 8.34
C MET A 519 3.91 31.97 7.29
N GLN A 520 4.68 33.03 7.06
CA GLN A 520 4.37 34.04 6.07
C GLN A 520 5.13 33.77 4.78
N TRP A 521 4.42 33.70 3.65
CA TRP A 521 5.02 33.58 2.32
C TRP A 521 4.91 34.92 1.60
N THR A 522 5.97 35.35 0.93
CA THR A 522 5.87 36.46 -0.02
C THR A 522 5.07 36.01 -1.24
N LYS A 523 4.36 36.96 -1.86
CA LYS A 523 3.56 36.69 -3.07
C LYS A 523 4.41 36.05 -4.17
N ASP A 524 5.63 36.53 -4.38
CA ASP A 524 6.54 35.99 -5.38
C ASP A 524 7.02 34.56 -5.06
N ALA A 525 7.31 34.23 -3.80
CA ALA A 525 7.62 32.85 -3.40
C ALA A 525 6.43 31.89 -3.60
N LYS A 526 5.22 32.37 -3.32
CA LYS A 526 3.98 31.60 -3.46
C LYS A 526 3.53 31.44 -4.91
N GLU A 527 3.88 32.37 -5.79
CA GLU A 527 3.71 32.20 -7.23
C GLU A 527 4.76 31.25 -7.81
N ALA A 528 6.01 31.35 -7.38
CA ALA A 528 7.11 30.51 -7.84
C ALA A 528 6.91 29.02 -7.54
N ILE A 529 6.35 28.66 -6.38
CA ILE A 529 6.09 27.24 -6.05
C ILE A 529 5.06 26.58 -6.99
N ARG A 530 4.30 27.38 -7.76
CA ARG A 530 3.36 26.87 -8.79
C ARG A 530 4.06 26.34 -10.03
N ALA A 531 5.36 26.60 -10.20
CA ALA A 531 6.20 25.95 -11.21
C ALA A 531 6.33 24.43 -10.97
N VAL A 532 6.20 23.98 -9.71
CA VAL A 532 6.13 22.55 -9.39
C VAL A 532 4.74 22.01 -9.74
N PRO A 533 4.60 20.86 -10.40
CA PRO A 533 3.31 20.24 -10.70
C PRO A 533 2.39 20.14 -9.46
N ALA A 534 1.12 20.47 -9.64
CA ALA A 534 0.14 20.41 -8.54
C ALA A 534 0.01 18.97 -8.01
N GLY A 535 -0.08 18.80 -6.70
CA GLY A 535 -0.16 17.48 -6.06
C GLY A 535 0.94 17.26 -5.02
N PHE A 536 1.48 16.04 -4.96
CA PHE A 536 2.46 15.62 -3.97
C PHE A 536 3.77 16.42 -4.05
N GLN A 537 4.33 16.59 -5.25
CA GLN A 537 5.60 17.29 -5.45
C GLN A 537 5.57 18.73 -4.91
N ARG A 538 4.53 19.51 -5.26
CA ARG A 538 4.37 20.90 -4.77
C ARG A 538 4.21 20.97 -3.26
N ARG A 539 3.43 20.06 -2.65
CA ARG A 539 3.24 20.01 -1.19
C ARG A 539 4.52 19.60 -0.46
N ARG A 540 5.28 18.64 -0.99
CA ARG A 540 6.57 18.21 -0.45
C ARG A 540 7.62 19.32 -0.55
N ALA A 541 7.69 20.04 -1.67
CA ALA A 541 8.54 21.21 -1.81
C ALA A 541 8.19 22.30 -0.79
N LYS A 542 6.90 22.61 -0.64
CA LYS A 542 6.39 23.58 0.36
C LYS A 542 6.82 23.21 1.78
N ALA A 543 6.59 21.96 2.18
CA ALA A 543 6.92 21.46 3.51
C ALA A 543 8.44 21.44 3.78
N ARG A 544 9.27 21.12 2.76
CA ARG A 544 10.73 21.19 2.88
C ARG A 544 11.21 22.63 3.15
N ILE A 545 10.65 23.60 2.43
CA ILE A 545 10.98 25.02 2.58
C ILE A 545 10.57 25.52 3.98
N GLU A 546 9.34 25.24 4.41
CA GLU A 546 8.82 25.62 5.73
C GLU A 546 9.62 25.02 6.89
N LYS A 547 9.97 23.72 6.79
CA LYS A 547 10.76 23.03 7.81
C LYS A 547 12.18 23.56 7.88
N SER A 548 12.78 23.93 6.75
CA SER A 548 14.12 24.49 6.68
C SER A 548 14.16 25.91 7.27
N ALA A 549 13.19 26.75 6.90
CA ALA A 549 13.04 28.11 7.44
C ALA A 549 12.90 28.10 8.97
N ARG A 550 12.12 27.15 9.51
CA ARG A 550 11.95 26.97 10.95
C ARG A 550 13.22 26.58 11.69
N LYS A 551 14.04 25.70 11.10
CA LYS A 551 15.33 25.33 11.72
C LYS A 551 16.26 26.53 11.90
N LEU A 552 16.07 27.56 11.09
CA LEU A 552 16.79 28.83 11.12
C LEU A 552 16.06 29.92 11.94
N GLY A 553 14.91 29.60 12.54
CA GLY A 553 14.11 30.56 13.31
C GLY A 553 13.44 31.65 12.45
N MET A 554 13.28 31.42 11.15
CA MET A 554 12.63 32.33 10.22
C MET A 554 11.12 32.12 10.23
N THR A 555 10.35 33.22 10.20
CA THR A 555 8.88 33.23 10.13
C THR A 555 8.34 33.65 8.76
N THR A 556 9.20 34.24 7.92
CA THR A 556 8.87 34.71 6.57
C THR A 556 9.72 33.99 5.53
N ILE A 557 9.09 33.48 4.47
CA ILE A 557 9.70 32.75 3.36
C ILE A 557 9.70 33.66 2.13
N THR A 558 10.89 34.02 1.67
CA THR A 558 11.12 34.83 0.47
C THR A 558 11.40 33.96 -0.76
N LEU A 559 11.29 34.54 -1.95
CA LEU A 559 11.55 33.86 -3.22
C LEU A 559 13.01 33.41 -3.30
N GLU A 560 13.94 34.27 -2.91
CA GLU A 560 15.39 33.96 -2.91
C GLU A 560 15.70 32.71 -2.07
N TYR A 561 15.03 32.55 -0.93
CA TYR A 561 15.19 31.37 -0.07
C TYR A 561 14.53 30.12 -0.64
N ALA A 562 13.34 30.25 -1.22
CA ALA A 562 12.53 29.13 -1.69
C ALA A 562 12.99 28.58 -3.06
N ALA A 563 13.56 29.43 -3.93
CA ALA A 563 13.86 29.12 -5.32
C ALA A 563 14.72 27.87 -5.55
N PRO A 564 15.79 27.58 -4.78
CA PRO A 564 16.61 26.37 -4.98
C PRO A 564 15.81 25.07 -4.76
N THR A 565 14.96 25.03 -3.73
CA THR A 565 14.14 23.85 -3.41
C THR A 565 12.98 23.69 -4.41
N ILE A 566 12.49 24.81 -4.96
CA ILE A 566 11.46 24.81 -6.01
C ILE A 566 12.03 24.26 -7.32
N LYS A 567 13.26 24.66 -7.73
CA LYS A 567 13.94 24.12 -8.92
C LYS A 567 14.18 22.62 -8.81
N GLU A 568 14.77 22.17 -7.70
CA GLU A 568 15.00 20.75 -7.43
C GLU A 568 13.72 19.91 -7.55
N ALA A 569 12.61 20.41 -7.01
CA ALA A 569 11.32 19.71 -7.06
C ALA A 569 10.61 19.79 -8.42
N ALA A 570 10.90 20.80 -9.24
CA ALA A 570 10.39 20.90 -10.61
C ALA A 570 11.14 19.98 -11.58
N ASP A 571 12.43 19.72 -11.31
CA ASP A 571 13.28 18.85 -12.12
C ASP A 571 13.18 17.35 -11.74
N GLU A 572 12.43 16.98 -10.67
CA GLU A 572 12.18 15.58 -10.30
C GLU A 572 11.24 14.89 -11.32
N ASP A 573 11.75 13.89 -12.07
CA ASP A 573 11.00 13.05 -13.02
C ASP A 573 9.88 12.24 -12.34
N TYR A 574 8.68 12.83 -12.25
CA TYR A 574 7.44 12.18 -11.83
C TYR A 574 6.38 12.38 -12.91
N GLN A 575 6.04 11.31 -13.63
CA GLN A 575 4.98 11.30 -14.63
C GLN A 575 3.74 10.61 -14.04
N PRO A 576 2.71 11.34 -13.58
CA PRO A 576 1.43 10.73 -13.27
C PRO A 576 0.79 10.22 -14.58
N ILE A 577 0.38 8.95 -14.59
CA ILE A 577 -0.20 8.26 -15.77
C ILE A 577 -1.46 8.97 -16.30
N PHE A 578 -2.13 9.77 -15.45
CA PHE A 578 -3.22 10.66 -15.85
C PHE A 578 -2.90 12.09 -15.43
N ALA A 579 -2.44 12.91 -16.37
CA ALA A 579 -2.42 14.34 -16.20
C ALA A 579 -3.86 14.83 -15.99
N ASN A 580 -4.16 15.40 -14.82
CA ASN A 580 -5.37 16.20 -14.66
C ASN A 580 -5.32 17.34 -15.69
N LYS A 581 -6.06 17.21 -16.80
CA LYS A 581 -6.36 18.34 -17.68
C LYS A 581 -7.19 19.34 -16.88
N GLY A 582 -6.53 20.26 -16.18
CA GLY A 582 -7.21 21.28 -15.39
C GLY A 582 -6.31 22.15 -14.50
N THR A 583 -5.11 21.72 -14.13
CA THR A 583 -4.20 22.54 -13.30
C THR A 583 -2.77 22.50 -13.83
N GLY A 584 -2.59 23.09 -15.01
CA GLY A 584 -1.27 23.23 -15.63
C GLY A 584 -0.28 24.05 -14.77
N THR A 585 0.99 23.70 -14.90
CA THR A 585 2.13 24.57 -14.56
C THR A 585 1.89 25.96 -15.18
N ALA A 586 2.08 27.02 -14.38
CA ALA A 586 1.88 28.38 -14.86
C ALA A 586 3.16 28.86 -15.55
N PRO A 587 3.18 29.11 -16.89
CA PRO A 587 4.38 29.55 -17.60
C PRO A 587 4.94 30.89 -17.08
N ALA A 588 4.12 31.71 -16.42
CA ALA A 588 4.56 32.93 -15.75
C ALA A 588 5.44 32.69 -14.50
N ALA A 589 5.32 31.52 -13.85
CA ALA A 589 6.09 31.18 -12.66
C ALA A 589 7.52 30.72 -12.98
N GLU A 590 7.73 30.06 -14.12
CA GLU A 590 9.05 29.64 -14.61
C GLU A 590 9.95 30.85 -14.95
N VAL A 591 9.36 31.90 -15.55
CA VAL A 591 10.07 33.13 -15.92
C VAL A 591 10.58 33.90 -14.68
N LYS A 592 9.77 34.00 -13.62
CA LYS A 592 10.17 34.65 -12.36
C LYS A 592 11.30 33.91 -11.63
N LEU A 593 11.35 32.58 -11.75
CA LEU A 593 12.38 31.72 -11.15
C LEU A 593 13.74 31.83 -11.86
N ALA A 594 13.74 32.24 -13.14
CA ALA A 594 14.94 32.45 -13.95
C ALA A 594 15.62 33.80 -13.66
N THR A 595 14.83 34.85 -13.38
CA THR A 595 15.31 36.23 -13.15
C THR A 595 16.08 36.46 -11.84
N THR A 596 15.91 35.60 -10.83
CA THR A 596 16.60 35.73 -9.53
C THR A 596 18.08 35.35 -9.58
N THR A 597 18.55 34.76 -10.70
CA THR A 597 19.89 34.17 -10.83
C THR A 597 20.97 35.14 -11.34
N THR A 598 20.63 36.40 -11.66
CA THR A 598 21.56 37.31 -12.37
C THR A 598 22.27 38.36 -11.52
N ASN A 599 22.09 38.40 -10.19
CA ASN A 599 22.79 39.38 -9.33
C ASN A 599 23.49 38.71 -8.14
N GLY A 600 24.80 38.41 -8.24
CA GLY A 600 25.61 38.01 -7.09
C GLY A 600 26.92 37.24 -7.33
N THR A 601 27.93 37.92 -7.90
CA THR A 601 29.40 37.71 -7.75
C THR A 601 30.11 36.40 -8.14
N ASN A 602 31.06 36.56 -9.07
CA ASN A 602 32.09 35.64 -9.56
C ASN A 602 33.01 35.05 -8.46
N GLY A 603 33.25 33.74 -8.54
CA GLY A 603 34.35 33.02 -7.90
C GLY A 603 34.58 31.68 -8.61
N THR A 604 35.75 31.53 -9.19
CA THR A 604 36.23 30.48 -10.10
C THR A 604 36.33 29.07 -9.48
N ASN A 605 35.83 28.03 -10.17
CA ASN A 605 36.59 26.87 -10.64
C ASN A 605 35.68 25.67 -10.99
N GLY A 606 35.96 25.05 -12.14
CA GLY A 606 35.77 23.62 -12.36
C GLY A 606 34.68 23.22 -13.35
N GLU A 607 35.03 23.25 -14.64
CA GLU A 607 34.32 22.48 -15.68
C GLU A 607 34.26 20.99 -15.29
N HIS A 608 33.05 20.45 -15.20
CA HIS A 608 32.77 19.09 -15.64
C HIS A 608 31.42 19.10 -16.35
N ALA A 609 31.49 19.34 -17.65
CA ALA A 609 30.41 19.03 -18.58
C ALA A 609 30.13 17.52 -18.48
N ASN A 610 28.94 17.16 -17.99
CA ASN A 610 28.43 15.80 -18.10
C ASN A 610 27.05 15.87 -18.76
N GLY A 611 27.07 16.00 -20.09
CA GLY A 611 25.91 15.73 -20.91
C GLY A 611 25.63 14.23 -20.87
N ASN A 612 24.58 13.85 -20.14
CA ASN A 612 24.01 12.51 -20.18
C ASN A 612 22.51 12.61 -20.48
N GLY A 613 22.19 13.13 -21.66
CA GLY A 613 21.00 12.71 -22.38
C GLY A 613 21.36 11.43 -23.13
N ALA A 614 21.20 10.28 -22.50
CA ALA A 614 21.35 9.00 -23.16
C ALA A 614 20.18 8.82 -24.14
N ALA A 615 20.42 9.22 -25.39
CA ALA A 615 19.61 8.85 -26.53
C ALA A 615 19.49 7.31 -26.60
N LYS A 616 18.26 6.81 -26.73
CA LYS A 616 18.03 5.44 -27.20
C LYS A 616 18.61 5.30 -28.61
N PRO A 617 19.20 4.14 -28.98
CA PRO A 617 19.84 3.98 -30.27
C PRO A 617 18.80 4.13 -31.39
N GLU A 618 19.02 5.10 -32.28
CA GLU A 618 18.33 5.19 -33.57
C GLU A 618 18.72 3.96 -34.41
N GLU A 619 17.77 3.04 -34.58
CA GLU A 619 17.83 2.07 -35.67
C GLU A 619 17.67 2.82 -36.99
N THR A 620 18.70 2.77 -37.83
CA THR A 620 18.71 3.37 -39.16
C THR A 620 17.77 2.58 -40.07
N SER A 621 16.51 3.03 -40.15
CA SER A 621 15.56 2.59 -41.17
C SER A 621 16.11 3.00 -42.56
N PRO A 622 16.08 2.11 -43.58
CA PRO A 622 16.57 2.43 -44.93
C PRO A 622 15.67 3.43 -45.69
N PHE A 623 14.59 3.92 -45.07
CA PHE A 623 13.64 4.84 -45.66
C PHE A 623 13.86 6.27 -45.20
N THR A 624 13.88 7.19 -46.17
CA THR A 624 13.88 8.63 -45.88
C THR A 624 12.44 9.11 -45.76
N TRP A 625 12.09 9.83 -44.69
CA TRP A 625 10.73 10.32 -44.46
C TRP A 625 10.61 11.80 -44.81
N SER A 626 9.53 12.17 -45.52
CA SER A 626 9.15 13.58 -45.67
C SER A 626 8.56 14.12 -44.36
N ALA A 627 8.72 15.42 -44.11
CA ALA A 627 8.18 16.08 -42.92
C ALA A 627 6.65 15.89 -42.79
N ASP A 628 5.93 15.90 -43.91
CA ASP A 628 4.47 15.69 -43.94
C ASP A 628 4.07 14.25 -43.62
N ALA A 629 4.88 13.25 -44.03
CA ALA A 629 4.67 11.85 -43.67
C ALA A 629 4.96 11.60 -42.18
N GLN A 630 5.98 12.26 -41.64
CA GLN A 630 6.30 12.20 -40.21
C GLN A 630 5.15 12.78 -39.36
N ALA A 631 4.63 13.96 -39.73
CA ALA A 631 3.48 14.56 -39.08
C ALA A 631 2.19 13.73 -39.21
N ARG A 632 2.09 12.84 -40.21
CA ARG A 632 0.99 11.86 -40.32
C ARG A 632 1.15 10.71 -39.35
N LEU A 633 2.36 10.18 -39.21
CA LEU A 633 2.68 9.12 -38.25
C LEU A 633 2.48 9.60 -36.80
N GLU A 634 2.85 10.85 -36.49
CA GLU A 634 2.73 11.44 -35.15
C GLU A 634 1.28 11.66 -34.69
N ARG A 635 0.30 11.67 -35.61
CA ARG A 635 -1.12 11.68 -35.24
C ARG A 635 -1.58 10.35 -34.62
N ALA A 636 -0.85 9.26 -34.81
CA ALA A 636 -1.10 8.01 -34.11
C ALA A 636 -0.65 8.11 -32.63
N PRO A 637 -1.42 7.59 -31.67
CA PRO A 637 -1.03 7.58 -30.25
C PRO A 637 0.35 6.96 -30.02
N GLU A 638 1.12 7.57 -29.13
CA GLU A 638 2.47 7.10 -28.79
C GLU A 638 2.49 5.69 -28.21
N GLY A 639 3.60 4.99 -28.46
CA GLY A 639 3.77 3.59 -28.12
C GLY A 639 3.33 2.66 -29.23
N PHE A 640 2.76 1.51 -28.84
CA PHE A 640 2.52 0.35 -29.69
C PHE A 640 1.79 0.66 -31.01
N MET A 641 0.79 1.55 -30.99
CA MET A 641 -0.01 1.90 -32.16
C MET A 641 0.79 2.68 -33.21
N ARG A 642 1.68 3.58 -32.79
CA ARG A 642 2.56 4.33 -33.70
C ARG A 642 3.62 3.43 -34.31
N ASP A 643 4.19 2.52 -33.52
CA ASP A 643 5.22 1.57 -33.98
C ASP A 643 4.66 0.60 -35.03
N CYS A 644 3.46 0.04 -34.81
CA CYS A 644 2.78 -0.79 -35.80
C CYS A 644 2.42 -0.02 -37.07
N THR A 645 1.97 1.23 -36.93
CA THR A 645 1.64 2.08 -38.09
C THR A 645 2.89 2.38 -38.92
N LYS A 646 4.02 2.66 -38.26
CA LYS A 646 5.31 2.89 -38.93
C LYS A 646 5.76 1.65 -39.72
N ALA A 647 5.74 0.47 -39.10
CA ALA A 647 6.12 -0.79 -39.75
C ALA A 647 5.25 -1.12 -40.98
N LEU A 648 3.96 -0.81 -40.93
CA LEU A 648 3.04 -1.01 -42.06
C LEU A 648 3.29 -0.04 -43.21
N ILE A 649 3.63 1.22 -42.92
CA ILE A 649 4.00 2.20 -43.94
C ILE A 649 5.32 1.80 -44.62
N GLU A 650 6.32 1.38 -43.84
CA GLU A 650 7.61 0.91 -44.38
C GLU A 650 7.43 -0.34 -45.25
N LYS A 651 6.59 -1.30 -44.83
CA LYS A 651 6.26 -2.48 -45.63
C LYS A 651 5.52 -2.14 -46.94
N HIS A 652 4.65 -1.13 -46.93
CA HIS A 652 4.02 -0.64 -48.16
C HIS A 652 5.05 0.03 -49.07
N ALA A 653 5.95 0.83 -48.50
CA ALA A 653 7.06 1.47 -49.23
C ALA A 653 7.98 0.43 -49.89
N GLU A 654 8.32 -0.66 -49.21
CA GLU A 654 9.05 -1.81 -49.79
C GLU A 654 8.32 -2.43 -50.98
N LYS A 655 7.01 -2.67 -50.81
CA LYS A 655 6.18 -3.31 -51.84
C LYS A 655 6.10 -2.50 -53.13
N ILE A 656 6.12 -1.17 -53.04
CA ILE A 656 6.11 -0.26 -54.19
C ILE A 656 7.52 0.15 -54.64
N GLY A 657 8.57 -0.33 -53.96
CA GLY A 657 9.97 -0.01 -54.26
C GLY A 657 10.37 1.44 -53.97
N ALA A 658 9.65 2.12 -53.07
CA ALA A 658 9.92 3.51 -52.71
C ALA A 658 10.92 3.61 -51.55
N THR A 659 12.00 4.36 -51.76
CA THR A 659 13.01 4.67 -50.72
C THR A 659 12.70 5.97 -49.96
N LEU A 660 11.82 6.82 -50.51
CA LEU A 660 11.32 8.05 -49.92
C LEU A 660 9.83 7.90 -49.57
N ILE A 661 9.50 8.03 -48.28
CA ILE A 661 8.12 7.98 -47.79
C ILE A 661 7.52 9.39 -47.84
N THR A 662 6.70 9.62 -48.87
CA THR A 662 5.89 10.83 -49.04
C THR A 662 4.57 10.71 -48.27
N ALA A 663 3.84 11.82 -48.11
CA ALA A 663 2.53 11.82 -47.46
C ALA A 663 1.52 10.88 -48.17
N GLU A 664 1.66 10.68 -49.48
CA GLU A 664 0.82 9.76 -50.26
C GLU A 664 1.10 8.30 -49.90
N VAL A 665 2.38 7.90 -49.86
CA VAL A 665 2.81 6.56 -49.46
C VAL A 665 2.40 6.24 -48.02
N ALA A 666 2.51 7.22 -47.12
CA ALA A 666 2.06 7.08 -45.73
C ALA A 666 0.52 6.89 -45.63
N ASN A 667 -0.27 7.65 -46.39
CA ASN A 667 -1.72 7.51 -46.39
C ASN A 667 -2.18 6.15 -46.94
N GLU A 668 -1.56 5.67 -48.02
CA GLU A 668 -1.88 4.36 -48.59
C GLU A 668 -1.52 3.22 -47.64
N GLY A 669 -0.38 3.32 -46.95
CA GLY A 669 0.01 2.37 -45.90
C GLY A 669 -0.96 2.34 -44.72
N ILE A 670 -1.45 3.51 -44.29
CA ILE A 670 -2.44 3.63 -43.21
C ILE A 670 -3.82 3.10 -43.61
N GLU A 671 -4.26 3.31 -44.85
CA GLU A 671 -5.54 2.76 -45.34
C GLU A 671 -5.47 1.23 -45.47
N GLN A 672 -4.35 0.67 -45.92
CA GLN A 672 -4.14 -0.79 -45.87
C GLN A 672 -4.10 -1.31 -44.44
N ALA A 673 -3.54 -0.55 -43.49
CA ALA A 673 -3.52 -0.90 -42.07
C ALA A 673 -4.93 -0.99 -41.47
N LYS A 674 -5.85 -0.09 -41.84
CA LYS A 674 -7.25 -0.15 -41.38
C LYS A 674 -7.95 -1.42 -41.85
N GLY A 675 -7.74 -1.83 -43.11
CA GLY A 675 -8.24 -3.10 -43.63
C GLY A 675 -7.68 -4.31 -42.88
N TYR A 676 -6.36 -4.34 -42.67
CA TYR A 676 -5.68 -5.41 -41.92
C TYR A 676 -6.14 -5.49 -40.45
N MET A 677 -6.36 -4.34 -39.78
CA MET A 677 -6.85 -4.29 -38.40
C MET A 677 -8.32 -4.72 -38.28
N ALA A 678 -9.16 -4.37 -39.27
CA ALA A 678 -10.56 -4.81 -39.31
C ALA A 678 -10.69 -6.33 -39.44
N ASP A 679 -9.80 -6.97 -40.22
CA ASP A 679 -9.77 -8.43 -40.37
C ASP A 679 -9.14 -9.14 -39.15
N ALA A 680 -8.14 -8.52 -38.52
CA ALA A 680 -7.54 -9.03 -37.28
C ALA A 680 -8.51 -9.00 -36.08
N MET A 681 -9.40 -8.00 -36.01
CA MET A 681 -10.45 -7.94 -34.99
C MET A 681 -11.53 -9.01 -35.17
N LYS A 682 -11.81 -9.46 -36.40
CA LYS A 682 -12.79 -10.53 -36.67
C LYS A 682 -12.29 -11.92 -36.33
N THR A 683 -10.99 -12.17 -36.44
CA THR A 683 -10.40 -13.51 -36.29
C THR A 683 -9.80 -13.76 -34.91
N GLY A 684 -9.68 -12.73 -34.06
CA GLY A 684 -9.22 -12.85 -32.67
C GLY A 684 -7.73 -13.18 -32.51
N ASN A 685 -6.96 -13.26 -33.61
CA ASN A 685 -5.58 -13.76 -33.59
C ASN A 685 -4.53 -12.64 -33.73
N LEU A 686 -4.73 -11.55 -32.98
CA LEU A 686 -3.97 -10.31 -33.12
C LEU A 686 -2.47 -10.50 -32.84
N LYS A 687 -2.09 -11.29 -31.82
CA LYS A 687 -0.69 -11.50 -31.40
C LYS A 687 0.17 -12.22 -32.44
N ASP A 688 -0.33 -13.29 -33.05
CA ASP A 688 0.43 -14.09 -34.01
C ASP A 688 0.64 -13.34 -35.34
N MET A 689 -0.32 -12.50 -35.72
CA MET A 689 -0.21 -11.66 -36.91
C MET A 689 0.71 -10.46 -36.71
N ILE A 690 0.76 -9.88 -35.50
CA ILE A 690 1.71 -8.80 -35.16
C ILE A 690 3.16 -9.31 -35.26
N ALA A 691 3.44 -10.52 -34.76
CA ALA A 691 4.78 -11.12 -34.84
C ALA A 691 5.27 -11.29 -36.29
N ASN A 692 4.35 -11.56 -37.23
CA ASN A 692 4.63 -11.64 -38.66
C ASN A 692 4.77 -10.27 -39.35
N LEU A 693 4.23 -9.21 -38.75
CA LEU A 693 4.30 -7.84 -39.27
C LEU A 693 5.53 -7.07 -38.78
N THR A 694 5.95 -7.29 -37.54
CA THR A 694 7.12 -6.61 -36.95
C THR A 694 8.43 -7.35 -37.16
N GLY A 695 8.39 -8.58 -37.69
CA GLY A 695 9.56 -9.46 -37.81
C GLY A 695 10.04 -9.94 -36.45
N SER A 696 10.06 -11.25 -36.24
CA SER A 696 10.67 -11.83 -35.03
C SER A 696 12.19 -11.58 -35.03
N LYS A 697 12.69 -10.69 -34.16
CA LYS A 697 14.07 -10.80 -33.67
C LYS A 697 14.14 -11.97 -32.69
N SER A 698 14.10 -13.19 -33.22
CA SER A 698 14.42 -14.42 -32.51
C SER A 698 15.80 -14.90 -32.96
N GLY A 699 16.82 -14.63 -32.12
CA GLY A 699 18.09 -15.37 -32.03
C GLY A 699 19.11 -15.24 -33.17
N ALA A 700 20.19 -14.49 -32.91
CA ALA A 700 21.58 -14.84 -33.27
C ALA A 700 22.56 -13.84 -32.61
N ASN A 701 23.47 -14.40 -31.80
CA ASN A 701 24.60 -13.82 -31.05
C ASN A 701 24.30 -12.98 -29.80
#